data_AF-A0A0S2I2Y1-F1
#
_entry.id   AF-A0A0S2I2Y1-F1
#
_cell.length_a   1.000
_cell.length_b   1.000
_cell.length_c   1.000
_cell.angle_alpha   90.00
_cell.angle_beta   90.00
_cell.angle_gamma   90.00
#
_symmetry.space_group_name_H-M   'P 1'
#
loop_
_entity.id
_entity.type
_entity.pdbx_description
1 polymer ?
#
loop_
_entity_poly.entity_id
_entity_poly.type
_entity_poly.pdbx_seq_one_letter_code
_entity_poly.pdbx_strand_id
1 'polypeptide(L)'
;MKHISIIFSVLFISVSVIGQTIDQQADSILNLMTIEEKIGQMTQVERNALIIDQDIATYSIGSLLSGGGSSPEPNTQESWANMYDNYQGIALQSNLGIPMIYGIDAVHGHNNVQGAVIFPHNIGMGCTWNTELIKTANEIVASEVAATGIDWTFAPCIAVARNERWGRTYEGFGETPEIQKLMAEASVLGLQGTDLSLNETILACAKHYVGDGGTADGIDQGNTQMSEDSLRQIHMQGYIDAIDAGVGTVMASFNSWNGEKLHGHDYLLTDVLKNELGFEGFVISDWAGVDQIDEDYRTAIKRAINAGIDMVMVPDRYEVFISHLTSLVNDGEVSETRIDDAVLRILKQKLLLDLFENPYSDNATAGDFGSQAHRDVARQVVRESMVLLNAKNDVLPLQKNGQNILVAGELAADLGAQCGGWTISWQGNNGDITTGTNILTGINNLAETSTITYAPDGNYSTAPDVAVVVVGEKTPYAEGQGDRTSLNLGETDIQLMKKLKKAGIPTVAVLISGRPMIFGELLPYTDAVLAAWYPGTEGDGVAEVLYGDYQPSGMLTHSWPKAMWQVPVNFGDNLYDPLFAYKHGLQEFPASAGAAELLAYAATTYNGGDSIILTLSDEITTMNATLSDFTIEIDGVTIPDMLGGVSIAGYDESALVFTLNTLIEPGQKITISYSGNNITASDLVLGNFDGFYVHNAVGGTGIWYAVPGRLEAEHFFEMEGIQTEACSDVGGGENVGYIDPGDWMKYKIQVAESGFYTITGRLAGYSNGTLLIRFNDTIETGIDYTATDGWQTWQDFSTWDYLEAGTYTMEVIAQTNALNINYFDFELYETGIDQPVAHIQNITVYPNPVSNNVTVDFSNTLSHQASIKLIDATGKYVEELYHGSLTRGDNSFTFRVNEALPEGIYFIEIKDGVRRYFEKIIKQ
;
A
#
# COMPACT_ATOMS: atom_id res chain seq x y z
N MET A 1 45.86 -70.68 42.10
CA MET A 1 46.42 -69.44 42.67
C MET A 1 47.10 -68.69 41.54
N LYS A 2 46.69 -67.51 41.06
CA LYS A 2 45.54 -66.64 41.32
C LYS A 2 45.32 -65.88 39.99
N HIS A 3 44.18 -66.10 39.35
CA HIS A 3 43.48 -65.07 38.57
C HIS A 3 42.55 -64.36 39.55
N ILE A 4 42.39 -63.03 39.45
CA ILE A 4 41.26 -62.19 39.90
C ILE A 4 41.76 -60.73 39.92
N SER A 5 40.86 -59.81 39.53
CA SER A 5 40.91 -58.33 39.67
C SER A 5 41.18 -57.52 38.40
N ILE A 6 40.33 -57.68 37.38
CA ILE A 6 39.77 -56.59 36.56
C ILE A 6 38.29 -56.95 36.37
N ILE A 7 37.39 -55.97 36.32
CA ILE A 7 35.90 -56.04 36.40
C ILE A 7 35.41 -55.76 37.83
N PHE A 8 35.27 -54.47 38.17
CA PHE A 8 34.20 -53.91 39.03
C PHE A 8 34.42 -52.39 39.05
N SER A 9 33.82 -51.66 38.10
CA SER A 9 33.54 -50.22 38.14
C SER A 9 32.72 -49.74 36.93
N VAL A 10 32.59 -50.52 35.85
CA VAL A 10 31.66 -50.23 34.73
C VAL A 10 30.34 -50.96 34.98
N LEU A 11 29.62 -50.58 36.05
CA LEU A 11 28.22 -50.98 36.25
C LEU A 11 27.52 -50.17 37.36
N PHE A 12 27.70 -48.85 37.42
CA PHE A 12 26.88 -47.96 38.27
C PHE A 12 26.93 -46.49 37.79
N ILE A 13 26.83 -46.24 36.49
CA ILE A 13 26.30 -44.98 35.94
C ILE A 13 25.52 -45.36 34.67
N SER A 14 24.44 -46.10 34.86
CA SER A 14 23.51 -46.47 33.77
C SER A 14 22.10 -46.66 34.32
N VAL A 15 21.75 -45.85 35.34
CA VAL A 15 20.41 -45.74 35.92
C VAL A 15 20.22 -44.30 36.44
N SER A 16 20.26 -43.32 35.52
CA SER A 16 19.71 -41.97 35.74
C SER A 16 19.13 -41.33 34.47
N VAL A 17 19.36 -41.91 33.27
CA VAL A 17 18.86 -41.36 31.99
C VAL A 17 17.45 -41.86 31.68
N ILE A 18 16.59 -41.91 32.70
CA ILE A 18 15.15 -42.10 32.55
C ILE A 18 14.49 -41.06 33.44
N GLY A 19 14.05 -39.94 32.84
CA GLY A 19 13.17 -38.97 33.48
C GLY A 19 13.76 -37.63 33.91
N GLN A 20 14.77 -37.07 33.21
CA GLN A 20 15.05 -35.64 33.39
C GLN A 20 13.97 -34.81 32.68
N THR A 21 13.51 -33.73 33.32
CA THR A 21 12.62 -32.75 32.66
C THR A 21 13.45 -31.86 31.73
N ILE A 22 12.79 -31.19 30.77
CA ILE A 22 13.44 -30.21 29.88
C ILE A 22 14.17 -29.13 30.69
N ASP A 23 13.57 -28.67 31.79
CA ASP A 23 14.23 -27.72 32.72
C ASP A 23 15.57 -28.26 33.25
N GLN A 24 15.62 -29.53 33.67
CA GLN A 24 16.83 -30.15 34.20
C GLN A 24 17.90 -30.35 33.12
N GLN A 25 17.49 -30.62 31.88
CA GLN A 25 18.40 -30.70 30.74
C GLN A 25 18.97 -29.31 30.41
N ALA A 26 18.12 -28.28 30.33
CA ALA A 26 18.53 -26.91 30.07
C ALA A 26 19.49 -26.40 31.16
N ASP A 27 19.18 -26.63 32.44
CA ASP A 27 20.07 -26.30 33.56
C ASP A 27 21.42 -27.03 33.46
N SER A 28 21.41 -28.30 33.04
CA SER A 28 22.64 -29.09 32.91
C SER A 28 23.55 -28.53 31.81
N ILE A 29 22.97 -28.10 30.69
CA ILE A 29 23.71 -27.46 29.59
C ILE A 29 24.22 -26.09 30.03
N LEU A 30 23.37 -25.25 30.62
CA LEU A 30 23.74 -23.91 31.11
C LEU A 30 24.94 -23.94 32.06
N ASN A 31 24.99 -24.93 32.97
CA ASN A 31 26.08 -25.08 33.94
C ASN A 31 27.43 -25.47 33.32
N LEU A 32 27.45 -25.91 32.05
CA LEU A 32 28.68 -26.22 31.31
C LEU A 32 29.17 -25.03 30.48
N MET A 33 28.32 -24.03 30.23
CA MET A 33 28.61 -22.91 29.35
C MET A 33 29.52 -21.87 30.00
N THR A 34 30.45 -21.33 29.21
CA THR A 34 31.16 -20.09 29.55
C THR A 34 30.25 -18.88 29.35
N ILE A 35 30.66 -17.71 29.88
CA ILE A 35 29.88 -16.48 29.68
C ILE A 35 29.82 -16.07 28.20
N GLU A 36 30.88 -16.33 27.44
CA GLU A 36 30.94 -16.07 26.00
C GLU A 36 29.97 -16.97 25.23
N GLU A 37 29.91 -18.27 25.56
CA GLU A 37 28.94 -19.20 24.96
C GLU A 37 27.50 -18.78 25.29
N LYS A 38 27.23 -18.32 26.52
CA LYS A 38 25.93 -17.79 26.94
C LYS A 38 25.53 -16.56 26.12
N ILE A 39 26.44 -15.59 25.97
CA ILE A 39 26.21 -14.39 25.14
C ILE A 39 26.01 -14.76 23.67
N GLY A 40 26.76 -15.74 23.17
CA GLY A 40 26.55 -16.32 21.84
C GLY A 40 25.12 -16.80 21.63
N GLN A 41 24.57 -17.53 22.61
CA GLN A 41 23.18 -18.00 22.55
C GLN A 41 22.14 -16.88 22.50
N MET A 42 22.43 -15.72 23.08
CA MET A 42 21.56 -14.52 23.05
C MET A 42 21.69 -13.71 21.75
N THR A 43 22.52 -14.16 20.81
CA THR A 43 22.80 -13.44 19.55
C THR A 43 22.08 -14.11 18.39
N GLN A 44 21.26 -13.33 17.67
CA GLN A 44 20.73 -13.71 16.36
C GLN A 44 21.34 -12.83 15.26
N VAL A 45 21.77 -13.46 14.17
CA VAL A 45 22.47 -12.81 13.05
C VAL A 45 21.75 -13.09 11.73
N GLU A 46 21.65 -12.08 10.87
CA GLU A 46 21.13 -12.30 9.52
C GLU A 46 22.17 -13.05 8.67
N ARG A 47 21.73 -14.06 7.91
CA ARG A 47 22.65 -14.98 7.22
C ARG A 47 23.68 -14.31 6.28
N ASN A 48 23.34 -13.20 5.62
CA ASN A 48 24.27 -12.46 4.74
C ASN A 48 25.17 -11.50 5.52
N ALA A 49 24.86 -11.19 6.77
CA ALA A 49 25.72 -10.37 7.62
C ALA A 49 26.93 -11.13 8.20
N LEU A 50 26.90 -12.47 8.17
CA LEU A 50 28.04 -13.29 8.59
C LEU A 50 29.30 -12.91 7.80
N ILE A 51 30.34 -12.49 8.49
CA ILE A 51 31.64 -12.16 7.88
C ILE A 51 32.26 -13.41 7.26
N ILE A 52 32.21 -14.51 8.01
CA ILE A 52 32.49 -15.87 7.54
C ILE A 52 31.55 -16.84 8.27
N ASP A 53 31.11 -17.92 7.60
CA ASP A 53 30.19 -18.88 8.22
C ASP A 53 30.73 -19.50 9.52
N GLN A 54 32.06 -19.64 9.64
CA GLN A 54 32.71 -20.19 10.83
C GLN A 54 32.48 -19.35 12.10
N ASP A 55 32.05 -18.10 11.97
CA ASP A 55 31.72 -17.24 13.11
C ASP A 55 30.57 -17.81 13.94
N ILE A 56 29.67 -18.59 13.32
CA ILE A 56 28.60 -19.32 14.01
C ILE A 56 29.19 -20.17 15.14
N ALA A 57 30.22 -20.98 14.84
CA ALA A 57 30.88 -21.82 15.84
C ALA A 57 31.80 -21.02 16.76
N THR A 58 32.53 -20.05 16.20
CA THR A 58 33.55 -19.26 16.92
C THR A 58 32.93 -18.47 18.06
N TYR A 59 31.76 -17.88 17.82
CA TYR A 59 31.02 -17.09 18.80
C TYR A 59 29.87 -17.85 19.46
N SER A 60 29.70 -19.14 19.15
CA SER A 60 28.58 -19.97 19.63
C SER A 60 27.22 -19.29 19.41
N ILE A 61 27.03 -18.74 18.21
CA ILE A 61 25.84 -17.97 17.82
C ILE A 61 24.59 -18.84 18.02
N GLY A 62 23.63 -18.32 18.77
CA GLY A 62 22.42 -19.05 19.16
C GLY A 62 21.42 -19.20 18.04
N SER A 63 21.35 -18.23 17.14
CA SER A 63 20.34 -18.20 16.09
C SER A 63 20.83 -17.48 14.84
N LEU A 64 20.32 -17.93 13.69
CA LEU A 64 20.37 -17.17 12.44
C LEU A 64 18.95 -16.82 12.00
N LEU A 65 18.83 -15.82 11.14
CA LEU A 65 17.59 -15.55 10.41
C LEU A 65 17.82 -15.25 8.93
N SER A 66 16.72 -15.30 8.20
CA SER A 66 16.57 -14.68 6.88
C SER A 66 15.53 -13.55 6.96
N GLY A 67 15.96 -12.32 6.72
CA GLY A 67 15.04 -11.19 6.52
C GLY A 67 14.26 -11.30 5.20
N GLY A 68 13.28 -10.41 4.99
CA GLY A 68 12.46 -10.39 3.78
C GLY A 68 13.30 -10.32 2.49
N GLY A 69 13.20 -11.34 1.63
CA GLY A 69 14.01 -11.46 0.41
C GLY A 69 15.42 -12.04 0.58
N SER A 70 15.87 -12.33 1.79
CA SER A 70 17.14 -13.04 2.02
C SER A 70 16.98 -14.54 1.80
N SER A 71 17.21 -14.99 0.57
CA SER A 71 17.09 -16.39 0.17
C SER A 71 18.43 -16.96 -0.33
N PRO A 72 18.66 -18.28 -0.23
CA PRO A 72 19.74 -18.95 -0.96
C PRO A 72 19.48 -18.92 -2.47
N GLU A 73 20.54 -19.04 -3.26
CA GLU A 73 20.46 -19.11 -4.72
C GLU A 73 20.81 -20.51 -5.25
N PRO A 74 19.93 -21.17 -6.02
CA PRO A 74 18.59 -20.74 -6.41
C PRO A 74 17.58 -20.82 -5.25
N ASN A 75 16.57 -19.93 -5.21
CA ASN A 75 15.52 -19.93 -4.19
C ASN A 75 14.55 -21.12 -4.37
N THR A 76 14.89 -22.27 -3.77
CA THR A 76 14.09 -23.50 -3.83
C THR A 76 14.07 -24.17 -2.46
N GLN A 77 13.04 -24.93 -2.14
CA GLN A 77 12.93 -25.68 -0.87
C GLN A 77 14.21 -26.49 -0.55
N GLU A 78 14.76 -27.20 -1.53
CA GLU A 78 16.00 -27.99 -1.37
C GLU A 78 17.22 -27.10 -1.05
N SER A 79 17.35 -25.93 -1.70
CA SER A 79 18.44 -25.00 -1.42
C SER A 79 18.38 -24.46 0.00
N TRP A 80 17.18 -24.20 0.52
CA TRP A 80 16.99 -23.78 1.91
C TRP A 80 17.39 -24.87 2.90
N ALA A 81 16.91 -26.11 2.71
CA ALA A 81 17.27 -27.24 3.56
C ALA A 81 18.79 -27.47 3.59
N ASN A 82 19.44 -27.44 2.42
CA ASN A 82 20.91 -27.59 2.32
C ASN A 82 21.68 -26.45 3.01
N MET A 83 21.18 -25.22 2.90
CA MET A 83 21.78 -24.05 3.57
C MET A 83 21.65 -24.18 5.09
N TYR A 84 20.46 -24.53 5.58
CA TYR A 84 20.20 -24.78 6.99
C TYR A 84 21.13 -25.86 7.54
N ASP A 85 21.21 -27.02 6.88
CA ASP A 85 22.07 -28.14 7.30
C ASP A 85 23.56 -27.76 7.36
N ASN A 86 24.02 -26.95 6.41
CA ASN A 86 25.39 -26.44 6.40
C ASN A 86 25.67 -25.58 7.63
N TYR A 87 24.79 -24.63 7.93
CA TYR A 87 24.94 -23.77 9.11
C TYR A 87 24.81 -24.56 10.42
N GLN A 88 23.90 -25.54 10.52
CA GLN A 88 23.82 -26.41 11.69
C GLN A 88 25.09 -27.24 11.87
N GLY A 89 25.62 -27.78 10.78
CA GLY A 89 26.90 -28.49 10.79
C GLY A 89 28.08 -27.63 11.26
N ILE A 90 28.01 -26.31 11.11
CA ILE A 90 28.99 -25.36 11.66
C ILE A 90 28.70 -25.09 13.14
N ALA A 91 27.45 -24.81 13.54
CA ALA A 91 27.08 -24.58 14.93
C ALA A 91 27.54 -25.73 15.85
N LEU A 92 27.39 -26.98 15.40
CA LEU A 92 27.80 -28.19 16.12
C LEU A 92 29.32 -28.36 16.26
N GLN A 93 30.14 -27.54 15.59
CA GLN A 93 31.60 -27.51 15.77
C GLN A 93 32.04 -26.62 16.95
N SER A 94 31.11 -25.86 17.55
CA SER A 94 31.36 -25.12 18.78
C SER A 94 31.79 -26.05 19.92
N ASN A 95 32.39 -25.49 20.97
CA ASN A 95 32.99 -26.28 22.06
C ASN A 95 31.99 -27.21 22.78
N LEU A 96 30.74 -26.76 22.96
CA LEU A 96 29.66 -27.58 23.51
C LEU A 96 28.74 -28.20 22.45
N GLY A 97 28.92 -27.86 21.17
CA GLY A 97 28.11 -28.38 20.07
C GLY A 97 26.61 -28.08 20.22
N ILE A 98 26.26 -26.88 20.73
CA ILE A 98 24.86 -26.48 20.90
C ILE A 98 24.28 -26.16 19.51
N PRO A 99 23.16 -26.79 19.09
CA PRO A 99 22.55 -26.49 17.79
C PRO A 99 22.04 -25.05 17.75
N MET A 100 22.07 -24.42 16.58
CA MET A 100 21.39 -23.14 16.39
C MET A 100 19.88 -23.35 16.25
N ILE A 101 19.11 -22.28 16.42
CA ILE A 101 17.70 -22.21 15.99
C ILE A 101 17.60 -21.21 14.84
N TYR A 102 16.91 -21.54 13.75
CA TYR A 102 16.80 -20.67 12.57
C TYR A 102 15.41 -20.01 12.51
N GLY A 103 15.37 -18.68 12.43
CA GLY A 103 14.14 -17.89 12.35
C GLY A 103 13.82 -17.37 10.95
N ILE A 104 12.53 -17.26 10.62
CA ILE A 104 12.07 -16.62 9.38
C ILE A 104 10.70 -15.95 9.55
N ASP A 105 10.45 -14.88 8.79
CA ASP A 105 9.11 -14.33 8.62
C ASP A 105 8.29 -15.22 7.67
N ALA A 106 7.57 -16.20 8.22
CA ALA A 106 6.52 -16.97 7.53
C ALA A 106 5.14 -16.50 8.04
N VAL A 107 4.73 -15.31 7.59
CA VAL A 107 3.61 -14.51 8.14
C VAL A 107 2.26 -14.76 7.46
N HIS A 108 2.27 -15.37 6.27
CA HIS A 108 1.05 -15.75 5.54
C HIS A 108 1.30 -16.93 4.57
N GLY A 109 2.09 -17.91 5.02
CA GLY A 109 2.75 -18.88 4.14
C GLY A 109 4.24 -18.91 4.42
N HIS A 110 4.99 -19.83 3.80
CA HIS A 110 6.45 -19.74 3.80
C HIS A 110 6.92 -18.70 2.76
N ASN A 111 6.56 -17.44 3.01
CA ASN A 111 6.43 -16.39 2.01
C ASN A 111 7.74 -15.93 1.37
N ASN A 112 8.91 -16.29 1.92
CA ASN A 112 10.21 -16.03 1.30
C ASN A 112 10.62 -17.08 0.25
N VAL A 113 9.90 -18.21 0.14
CA VAL A 113 10.32 -19.37 -0.66
C VAL A 113 9.49 -19.50 -1.93
N GLN A 114 10.16 -19.57 -3.07
CA GLN A 114 9.47 -19.75 -4.34
C GLN A 114 8.72 -21.09 -4.37
N GLY A 115 7.44 -21.05 -4.74
CA GLY A 115 6.59 -22.24 -4.86
C GLY A 115 5.82 -22.63 -3.60
N ALA A 116 6.09 -22.01 -2.45
CA ALA A 116 5.28 -22.14 -1.24
C ALA A 116 3.83 -21.72 -1.48
N VAL A 117 2.91 -22.20 -0.65
CA VAL A 117 1.53 -21.71 -0.63
C VAL A 117 1.48 -20.39 0.13
N ILE A 118 0.88 -19.37 -0.51
CA ILE A 118 0.69 -18.05 0.08
C ILE A 118 -0.78 -17.88 0.40
N PHE A 119 -1.09 -17.82 1.68
CA PHE A 119 -2.43 -17.57 2.20
C PHE A 119 -2.80 -16.09 2.11
N PRO A 120 -4.09 -15.74 2.27
CA PRO A 120 -4.48 -14.37 2.52
C PRO A 120 -3.72 -13.77 3.71
N HIS A 121 -3.40 -12.48 3.64
CA HIS A 121 -2.88 -11.76 4.81
C HIS A 121 -3.89 -11.75 5.97
N ASN A 122 -3.39 -11.50 7.18
CA ASN A 122 -4.16 -11.68 8.42
C ASN A 122 -5.46 -10.87 8.49
N ILE A 123 -5.53 -9.67 7.89
CA ILE A 123 -6.79 -8.92 7.79
C ILE A 123 -7.89 -9.72 7.07
N GLY A 124 -7.53 -10.45 6.01
CA GLY A 124 -8.43 -11.35 5.30
C GLY A 124 -8.71 -12.62 6.10
N MET A 125 -7.69 -13.24 6.69
CA MET A 125 -7.88 -14.40 7.57
C MET A 125 -8.83 -14.10 8.74
N GLY A 126 -8.73 -12.91 9.32
CA GLY A 126 -9.64 -12.45 10.37
C GLY A 126 -11.09 -12.38 9.88
N CYS A 127 -11.30 -11.94 8.64
CA CYS A 127 -12.64 -11.84 8.05
C CYS A 127 -13.33 -13.19 7.84
N THR A 128 -12.62 -14.32 7.93
CA THR A 128 -13.22 -15.66 7.91
C THR A 128 -14.03 -15.97 9.16
N TRP A 129 -13.68 -15.37 10.31
CA TRP A 129 -14.22 -15.74 11.63
C TRP A 129 -14.15 -17.25 11.95
N ASN A 130 -13.25 -17.98 11.29
CA ASN A 130 -13.18 -19.43 11.33
C ASN A 130 -11.85 -19.89 11.94
N THR A 131 -11.83 -20.05 13.26
CA THR A 131 -10.62 -20.42 14.01
C THR A 131 -10.08 -21.79 13.63
N GLU A 132 -10.93 -22.74 13.25
CA GLU A 132 -10.47 -24.06 12.80
C GLU A 132 -9.71 -23.96 11.48
N LEU A 133 -10.22 -23.17 10.54
CA LEU A 133 -9.55 -22.93 9.27
C LEU A 133 -8.23 -22.18 9.46
N ILE A 134 -8.17 -21.21 10.38
CA ILE A 134 -6.90 -20.51 10.71
C ILE A 134 -5.89 -21.45 11.35
N LYS A 135 -6.34 -22.37 12.22
CA LYS A 135 -5.48 -23.43 12.77
C LYS A 135 -4.93 -24.31 11.65
N THR A 136 -5.78 -24.83 10.76
CA THR A 136 -5.35 -25.66 9.62
C THR A 136 -4.42 -24.94 8.66
N ALA A 137 -4.66 -23.66 8.38
CA ALA A 137 -3.75 -22.86 7.56
C ALA A 137 -2.36 -22.76 8.21
N ASN A 138 -2.30 -22.54 9.53
CA ASN A 138 -1.04 -22.49 10.26
C ASN A 138 -0.35 -23.85 10.41
N GLU A 139 -1.09 -24.96 10.47
CA GLU A 139 -0.51 -26.32 10.38
C GLU A 139 0.21 -26.52 9.02
N ILE A 140 -0.37 -26.02 7.93
CA ILE A 140 0.27 -26.05 6.62
C ILE A 140 1.51 -25.15 6.59
N VAL A 141 1.43 -23.94 7.13
CA VAL A 141 2.60 -23.04 7.24
C VAL A 141 3.73 -23.74 7.99
N ALA A 142 3.45 -24.36 9.13
CA ALA A 142 4.44 -25.10 9.91
C ALA A 142 5.06 -26.24 9.09
N SER A 143 4.24 -27.04 8.42
CA SER A 143 4.71 -28.13 7.56
C SER A 143 5.61 -27.63 6.41
N GLU A 144 5.27 -26.52 5.76
CA GLU A 144 6.07 -25.97 4.65
C GLU A 144 7.35 -25.29 5.12
N VAL A 145 7.35 -24.63 6.27
CA VAL A 145 8.57 -24.07 6.89
C VAL A 145 9.50 -25.20 7.32
N ALA A 146 8.98 -26.21 8.01
CA ALA A 146 9.77 -27.39 8.42
C ALA A 146 10.34 -28.15 7.22
N ALA A 147 9.63 -28.17 6.08
CA ALA A 147 10.16 -28.76 4.84
C ALA A 147 11.44 -28.08 4.34
N THR A 148 11.70 -26.83 4.74
CA THR A 148 12.95 -26.11 4.41
C THR A 148 14.04 -26.25 5.48
N GLY A 149 13.81 -27.07 6.50
CA GLY A 149 14.68 -27.26 7.65
C GLY A 149 14.58 -26.17 8.72
N ILE A 150 13.77 -25.12 8.52
CA ILE A 150 13.69 -23.98 9.44
C ILE A 150 12.81 -24.33 10.64
N ASP A 151 13.24 -23.93 11.84
CA ASP A 151 12.65 -24.37 13.12
C ASP A 151 11.61 -23.39 13.69
N TRP A 152 11.65 -22.12 13.28
CA TRP A 152 10.99 -21.02 13.97
C TRP A 152 10.43 -19.99 13.00
N THR A 153 9.14 -19.64 13.16
CA THR A 153 8.50 -18.53 12.45
C THR A 153 8.27 -17.31 13.35
N PHE A 154 8.42 -16.12 12.77
CA PHE A 154 8.01 -14.85 13.37
C PHE A 154 6.51 -14.58 13.14
N ALA A 155 5.65 -15.51 13.57
CA ALA A 155 4.20 -15.44 13.44
C ALA A 155 3.50 -16.16 14.63
N PRO A 156 2.27 -15.77 15.01
CA PRO A 156 1.41 -14.77 14.37
C PRO A 156 1.71 -13.31 14.76
N CYS A 157 1.46 -12.39 13.82
CA CYS A 157 1.28 -10.98 14.16
C CYS A 157 -0.12 -10.79 14.77
N ILE A 158 -0.16 -10.32 16.01
CA ILE A 158 -1.37 -10.17 16.82
C ILE A 158 -1.62 -8.71 17.20
N ALA A 159 -1.18 -7.80 16.33
CA ALA A 159 -1.44 -6.38 16.44
C ALA A 159 -2.93 -6.08 16.30
N VAL A 160 -3.45 -5.27 17.23
CA VAL A 160 -4.79 -4.68 17.10
C VAL A 160 -4.63 -3.32 16.42
N ALA A 161 -4.86 -3.27 15.11
CA ALA A 161 -4.70 -2.05 14.30
C ALA A 161 -5.86 -1.08 14.58
N ARG A 162 -5.56 0.08 15.16
CA ARG A 162 -6.54 1.10 15.57
C ARG A 162 -6.51 2.33 14.68
N ASN A 163 -5.62 2.38 13.71
CA ASN A 163 -5.54 3.44 12.72
C ASN A 163 -5.16 2.86 11.35
N GLU A 164 -6.07 3.03 10.40
CA GLU A 164 -6.00 2.50 9.05
C GLU A 164 -4.81 3.09 8.26
N ARG A 165 -4.23 4.20 8.69
CA ARG A 165 -3.05 4.80 8.04
C ARG A 165 -1.78 3.97 8.20
N TRP A 166 -1.74 3.08 9.18
CA TRP A 166 -0.58 2.26 9.46
C TRP A 166 -0.29 1.25 8.35
N GLY A 167 0.95 1.24 7.87
CA GLY A 167 1.43 0.39 6.79
C GLY A 167 1.49 -1.10 7.12
N ARG A 168 1.21 -1.50 8.36
CA ARG A 168 1.11 -2.91 8.79
C ARG A 168 -0.30 -3.33 9.20
N THR A 169 -1.32 -2.52 8.87
CA THR A 169 -2.73 -2.84 9.19
C THR A 169 -3.13 -4.25 8.72
N TYR A 170 -2.61 -4.70 7.57
CA TYR A 170 -2.93 -6.02 7.01
C TYR A 170 -2.33 -7.20 7.78
N GLU A 171 -1.29 -6.97 8.58
CA GLU A 171 -0.59 -7.99 9.35
C GLU A 171 -1.37 -8.36 10.63
N GLY A 172 -2.24 -7.47 11.12
CA GLY A 172 -3.17 -7.75 12.21
C GLY A 172 -4.47 -8.39 11.72
N PHE A 173 -5.16 -9.14 12.57
CA PHE A 173 -6.41 -9.81 12.20
C PHE A 173 -7.63 -8.88 12.22
N GLY A 174 -7.54 -7.72 12.88
CA GLY A 174 -8.66 -6.80 13.05
C GLY A 174 -8.40 -5.65 14.01
N GLU A 175 -9.41 -4.80 14.19
CA GLU A 175 -9.34 -3.62 15.05
C GLU A 175 -9.74 -3.87 16.51
N THR A 176 -10.08 -5.12 16.87
CA THR A 176 -10.67 -5.46 18.17
C THR A 176 -9.90 -6.55 18.93
N PRO A 177 -9.94 -6.54 20.26
CA PRO A 177 -9.42 -7.63 21.07
C PRO A 177 -10.12 -8.96 20.78
N GLU A 178 -11.44 -8.96 20.55
CA GLU A 178 -12.25 -10.17 20.33
C GLU A 178 -11.65 -11.07 19.25
N ILE A 179 -11.46 -10.53 18.06
CA ILE A 179 -10.89 -11.30 16.94
C ILE A 179 -9.44 -11.67 17.20
N GLN A 180 -8.69 -10.79 17.87
CA GLN A 180 -7.28 -11.01 18.13
C GLN A 180 -7.03 -12.20 19.06
N LYS A 181 -7.88 -12.37 20.09
CA LYS A 181 -7.85 -13.53 20.98
C LYS A 181 -8.08 -14.83 20.23
N LEU A 182 -9.15 -14.87 19.42
CA LEU A 182 -9.56 -16.05 18.64
C LEU A 182 -8.46 -16.50 17.67
N MET A 183 -7.85 -15.55 16.96
CA MET A 183 -6.86 -15.86 15.93
C MET A 183 -5.47 -16.12 16.51
N ALA A 184 -5.11 -15.52 17.64
CA ALA A 184 -3.85 -15.79 18.34
C ALA A 184 -3.77 -17.25 18.80
N GLU A 185 -4.77 -17.74 19.53
CA GLU A 185 -4.82 -19.13 20.01
C GLU A 185 -4.78 -20.13 18.83
N ALA A 186 -5.64 -19.91 17.81
CA ALA A 186 -5.71 -20.80 16.65
C ALA A 186 -4.37 -20.89 15.89
N SER A 187 -3.70 -19.75 15.69
CA SER A 187 -2.43 -19.70 14.96
C SER A 187 -1.31 -20.39 15.75
N VAL A 188 -1.20 -20.13 17.07
CA VAL A 188 -0.17 -20.78 17.92
C VAL A 188 -0.36 -22.29 17.94
N LEU A 189 -1.60 -22.77 18.11
CA LEU A 189 -1.90 -24.20 18.10
C LEU A 189 -1.65 -24.85 16.73
N GLY A 190 -1.87 -24.12 15.63
CA GLY A 190 -1.56 -24.61 14.29
C GLY A 190 -0.06 -24.71 14.03
N LEU A 191 0.71 -23.72 14.47
CA LEU A 191 2.16 -23.67 14.25
C LEU A 191 2.93 -24.68 15.12
N GLN A 192 2.61 -24.74 16.42
CA GLN A 192 3.36 -25.53 17.40
C GLN A 192 2.77 -26.92 17.66
N GLY A 193 1.53 -27.16 17.24
CA GLY A 193 0.78 -28.34 17.64
C GLY A 193 0.67 -28.46 19.17
N THR A 194 0.57 -29.69 19.66
CA THR A 194 0.64 -30.01 21.10
C THR A 194 2.00 -30.56 21.53
N ASP A 195 2.93 -30.72 20.59
CA ASP A 195 4.25 -31.34 20.77
C ASP A 195 5.20 -30.78 19.71
N LEU A 196 6.14 -29.92 20.13
CA LEU A 196 7.10 -29.23 19.27
C LEU A 196 8.20 -30.15 18.70
N SER A 197 8.30 -31.40 19.17
CA SER A 197 9.27 -32.36 18.63
C SER A 197 8.79 -33.03 17.33
N LEU A 198 7.58 -32.74 16.87
CA LEU A 198 7.02 -33.32 15.65
C LEU A 198 7.54 -32.60 14.40
N ASN A 199 7.80 -33.37 13.35
CA ASN A 199 8.40 -32.91 12.11
C ASN A 199 7.60 -31.81 11.39
N GLU A 200 6.30 -31.76 11.59
CA GLU A 200 5.37 -30.80 10.98
C GLU A 200 5.07 -29.58 11.88
N THR A 201 5.76 -29.44 13.01
CA THR A 201 5.59 -28.32 13.94
C THR A 201 6.82 -27.42 13.95
N ILE A 202 6.60 -26.14 14.22
CA ILE A 202 7.66 -25.13 14.35
C ILE A 202 7.38 -24.23 15.55
N LEU A 203 8.40 -23.55 16.05
CA LEU A 203 8.25 -22.56 17.11
C LEU A 203 7.46 -21.35 16.58
N ALA A 204 6.50 -20.85 17.38
CA ALA A 204 5.73 -19.66 17.06
C ALA A 204 6.26 -18.41 17.80
N CYS A 205 5.95 -17.23 17.26
CA CYS A 205 6.29 -15.93 17.81
C CYS A 205 5.10 -14.98 17.78
N ALA A 206 4.53 -14.68 18.94
CA ALA A 206 3.52 -13.63 19.05
C ALA A 206 4.18 -12.25 18.92
N LYS A 207 3.74 -11.43 17.95
CA LYS A 207 4.34 -10.11 17.68
C LYS A 207 3.32 -8.99 17.40
N HIS A 208 3.63 -7.70 17.65
CA HIS A 208 4.80 -7.18 18.37
C HIS A 208 4.39 -6.62 19.73
N TYR A 209 5.09 -7.02 20.79
CA TYR A 209 4.71 -6.76 22.18
C TYR A 209 5.22 -5.37 22.63
N VAL A 210 4.37 -4.39 22.93
CA VAL A 210 2.91 -4.38 22.78
C VAL A 210 2.40 -3.00 22.36
N GLY A 211 1.34 -2.98 21.56
CA GLY A 211 0.64 -1.75 21.19
C GLY A 211 1.15 -1.10 19.91
N ASP A 212 1.83 -1.85 19.06
CA ASP A 212 2.27 -1.46 17.71
C ASP A 212 1.12 -0.91 16.84
N GLY A 213 -0.03 -1.59 16.81
CA GLY A 213 -1.21 -1.13 16.09
C GLY A 213 -1.93 0.09 16.68
N GLY A 214 -1.43 0.64 17.80
CA GLY A 214 -2.04 1.76 18.54
C GLY A 214 -1.30 3.09 18.45
N THR A 215 -0.32 3.22 17.55
CA THR A 215 0.50 4.43 17.44
C THR A 215 -0.32 5.64 17.01
N ALA A 216 0.04 6.81 17.53
CA ALA A 216 -0.58 8.07 17.13
C ALA A 216 -0.46 8.27 15.61
N ASP A 217 -1.57 8.67 14.99
CA ASP A 217 -1.72 8.87 13.55
C ASP A 217 -1.41 7.65 12.66
N GLY A 218 -1.23 6.46 13.25
CA GLY A 218 -0.88 5.24 12.53
C GLY A 218 0.55 5.26 12.00
N ILE A 219 1.46 5.98 12.65
CA ILE A 219 2.87 6.03 12.25
C ILE A 219 3.58 4.77 12.72
N ASP A 220 4.18 4.04 11.79
CA ASP A 220 4.98 2.85 12.07
C ASP A 220 6.13 3.16 13.04
N GLN A 221 6.35 2.27 14.02
CA GLN A 221 7.36 2.43 15.07
C GLN A 221 7.20 3.70 15.94
N GLY A 222 6.05 4.38 15.82
CA GLY A 222 5.72 5.64 16.48
C GLY A 222 5.45 5.51 17.99
N ASN A 223 4.63 6.39 18.54
CA ASN A 223 4.30 6.42 19.96
C ASN A 223 2.84 6.09 20.22
N THR A 224 2.60 5.05 21.01
CA THR A 224 1.29 4.64 21.49
C THR A 224 0.99 5.37 22.80
N GLN A 225 0.05 6.30 22.74
CA GLN A 225 -0.25 7.24 23.84
C GLN A 225 -1.58 6.89 24.50
N MET A 226 -1.53 6.09 25.57
CA MET A 226 -2.73 5.64 26.28
C MET A 226 -2.45 5.22 27.71
N SER A 227 -3.51 5.10 28.51
CA SER A 227 -3.44 4.51 29.85
C SER A 227 -3.07 3.03 29.80
N GLU A 228 -2.48 2.50 30.87
CA GLU A 228 -2.17 1.07 30.97
C GLU A 228 -3.45 0.21 30.92
N ASP A 229 -4.54 0.66 31.53
CA ASP A 229 -5.84 -0.02 31.47
C ASP A 229 -6.28 -0.21 30.01
N SER A 230 -6.15 0.85 29.19
CA SER A 230 -6.47 0.79 27.76
C SER A 230 -5.51 -0.12 26.99
N LEU A 231 -4.20 -0.03 27.26
CA LEU A 231 -3.18 -0.88 26.64
C LEU A 231 -3.49 -2.36 26.89
N ARG A 232 -3.84 -2.71 28.13
CA ARG A 232 -4.19 -4.07 28.55
C ARG A 232 -5.50 -4.55 27.95
N GLN A 233 -6.53 -3.70 27.95
CA GLN A 233 -7.84 -4.03 27.40
C GLN A 233 -7.83 -4.20 25.88
N ILE A 234 -7.00 -3.43 25.18
CA ILE A 234 -6.99 -3.41 23.71
C ILE A 234 -5.87 -4.28 23.15
N HIS A 235 -4.61 -3.99 23.49
CA HIS A 235 -3.45 -4.53 22.78
C HIS A 235 -2.82 -5.76 23.44
N MET A 236 -3.17 -6.07 24.70
CA MET A 236 -2.56 -7.19 25.43
C MET A 236 -3.39 -8.48 25.42
N GLN A 237 -4.68 -8.42 25.05
CA GLN A 237 -5.57 -9.58 25.19
C GLN A 237 -5.10 -10.79 24.38
N GLY A 238 -4.71 -10.61 23.11
CA GLY A 238 -4.22 -11.72 22.29
C GLY A 238 -2.94 -12.38 22.83
N TYR A 239 -2.10 -11.66 23.59
CA TYR A 239 -0.92 -12.24 24.22
C TYR A 239 -1.29 -13.20 25.36
N ILE A 240 -2.38 -12.93 26.08
CA ILE A 240 -2.86 -13.83 27.14
C ILE A 240 -3.25 -15.17 26.52
N ASP A 241 -4.07 -15.16 25.46
CA ASP A 241 -4.48 -16.40 24.79
C ASP A 241 -3.31 -17.09 24.06
N ALA A 242 -2.35 -16.35 23.51
CA ALA A 242 -1.13 -16.92 22.93
C ALA A 242 -0.26 -17.62 24.00
N ILE A 243 -0.11 -17.02 25.18
CA ILE A 243 0.63 -17.61 26.31
C ILE A 243 -0.11 -18.84 26.84
N ASP A 244 -1.44 -18.78 26.99
CA ASP A 244 -2.25 -19.93 27.41
C ASP A 244 -2.19 -21.09 26.40
N ALA A 245 -2.05 -20.77 25.10
CA ALA A 245 -1.80 -21.74 24.03
C ALA A 245 -0.34 -22.25 23.98
N GLY A 246 0.55 -21.72 24.82
CA GLY A 246 1.93 -22.17 24.97
C GLY A 246 2.91 -21.58 23.95
N VAL A 247 2.67 -20.37 23.42
CA VAL A 247 3.58 -19.71 22.46
C VAL A 247 5.02 -19.71 22.96
N GLY A 248 5.96 -20.14 22.12
CA GLY A 248 7.36 -20.33 22.50
C GLY A 248 8.18 -19.05 22.55
N THR A 249 7.81 -18.03 21.77
CA THR A 249 8.52 -16.75 21.70
C THR A 249 7.57 -15.56 21.63
N VAL A 250 8.06 -14.40 22.10
CA VAL A 250 7.39 -13.11 21.95
C VAL A 250 8.39 -12.10 21.41
N MET A 251 8.03 -11.38 20.34
CA MET A 251 8.88 -10.32 19.78
C MET A 251 8.49 -8.97 20.37
N ALA A 252 9.45 -8.25 20.95
CA ALA A 252 9.23 -6.89 21.46
C ALA A 252 9.06 -5.89 20.29
N SER A 253 8.14 -4.93 20.45
CA SER A 253 7.80 -3.96 19.42
C SER A 253 8.75 -2.76 19.33
N PHE A 254 8.90 -2.20 18.13
CA PHE A 254 9.60 -0.93 17.89
C PHE A 254 8.94 0.29 18.53
N ASN A 255 7.61 0.28 18.69
CA ASN A 255 6.91 1.49 19.13
C ASN A 255 7.34 1.91 20.54
N SER A 256 7.08 3.17 20.85
CA SER A 256 7.12 3.64 22.23
C SER A 256 5.74 3.52 22.87
N TRP A 257 5.69 3.32 24.18
CA TRP A 257 4.48 3.55 24.97
C TRP A 257 4.70 4.76 25.86
N ASN A 258 3.86 5.79 25.71
CA ASN A 258 3.96 7.06 26.44
C ASN A 258 5.38 7.69 26.41
N GLY A 259 6.08 7.55 25.28
CA GLY A 259 7.41 8.13 25.05
C GLY A 259 8.60 7.24 25.39
N GLU A 260 8.38 6.03 25.90
CA GLU A 260 9.45 5.07 26.22
C GLU A 260 9.46 3.89 25.24
N LYS A 261 10.61 3.61 24.61
CA LYS A 261 10.81 2.51 23.65
C LYS A 261 10.64 1.14 24.33
N LEU A 262 9.86 0.26 23.72
CA LEU A 262 9.46 -1.01 24.32
C LEU A 262 10.59 -2.03 24.44
N HIS A 263 11.57 -2.05 23.52
CA HIS A 263 12.77 -2.90 23.65
C HIS A 263 13.58 -2.64 24.94
N GLY A 264 13.40 -1.48 25.58
CA GLY A 264 14.07 -1.11 26.82
C GLY A 264 13.15 -0.94 28.03
N HIS A 265 11.90 -1.43 27.95
CA HIS A 265 10.86 -1.19 28.95
C HIS A 265 10.74 -2.35 29.93
N ASP A 266 11.45 -2.26 31.06
CA ASP A 266 11.57 -3.33 32.07
C ASP A 266 10.24 -3.77 32.69
N TYR A 267 9.39 -2.80 33.04
CA TYR A 267 8.06 -3.09 33.61
C TYR A 267 7.21 -3.95 32.67
N LEU A 268 7.12 -3.62 31.38
CA LEU A 268 6.29 -4.38 30.44
C LEU A 268 6.91 -5.74 30.09
N LEU A 269 8.21 -5.78 29.78
CA LEU A 269 8.87 -7.01 29.33
C LEU A 269 9.12 -8.01 30.47
N THR A 270 9.38 -7.55 31.69
CA THR A 270 9.68 -8.42 32.83
C THR A 270 8.52 -8.51 33.80
N ASP A 271 8.06 -7.38 34.37
CA ASP A 271 7.04 -7.43 35.43
C ASP A 271 5.68 -7.88 34.88
N VAL A 272 5.28 -7.40 33.72
CA VAL A 272 4.00 -7.77 33.11
C VAL A 272 4.13 -9.08 32.34
N LEU A 273 4.93 -9.13 31.26
CA LEU A 273 4.98 -10.31 30.39
C LEU A 273 5.49 -11.57 31.10
N LYS A 274 6.69 -11.51 31.70
CA LYS A 274 7.31 -12.70 32.30
C LYS A 274 6.71 -13.07 33.65
N ASN A 275 6.49 -12.08 34.52
CA ASN A 275 6.09 -12.34 35.91
C ASN A 275 4.56 -12.39 36.10
N GLU A 276 3.82 -11.40 35.61
CA GLU A 276 2.36 -11.32 35.81
C GLU A 276 1.61 -12.28 34.89
N LEU A 277 1.90 -12.27 33.58
CA LEU A 277 1.26 -13.15 32.59
C LEU A 277 1.87 -14.56 32.58
N GLY A 278 3.04 -14.75 33.22
CA GLY A 278 3.65 -16.07 33.37
C GLY A 278 4.30 -16.61 32.08
N PHE A 279 4.75 -15.74 31.17
CA PHE A 279 5.41 -16.19 29.95
C PHE A 279 6.73 -16.92 30.26
N GLU A 280 6.81 -18.21 29.89
CA GLU A 280 7.96 -19.08 30.13
C GLU A 280 8.91 -19.24 28.93
N GLY A 281 8.51 -18.78 27.74
CA GLY A 281 9.33 -18.74 26.53
C GLY A 281 10.43 -17.67 26.58
N PHE A 282 11.04 -17.35 25.45
CA PHE A 282 12.04 -16.28 25.36
C PHE A 282 11.55 -15.06 24.57
N VAL A 283 11.99 -13.88 25.00
CA VAL A 283 11.69 -12.60 24.34
C VAL A 283 12.81 -12.26 23.35
N ILE A 284 12.45 -12.08 22.08
CA ILE A 284 13.38 -11.61 21.05
C ILE A 284 13.14 -10.12 20.74
N SER A 285 14.19 -9.36 20.43
CA SER A 285 14.02 -8.03 19.83
C SER A 285 13.54 -8.12 18.39
N ASP A 286 12.93 -7.05 17.88
CA ASP A 286 12.73 -6.89 16.45
C ASP A 286 14.06 -6.49 15.77
N TRP A 287 14.08 -6.42 14.44
CA TRP A 287 15.24 -6.11 13.60
C TRP A 287 15.94 -4.82 14.05
N ALA A 288 17.15 -4.94 14.62
CA ALA A 288 17.89 -3.80 15.17
C ALA A 288 17.06 -2.94 16.17
N GLY A 289 16.06 -3.52 16.84
CA GLY A 289 15.17 -2.79 17.73
C GLY A 289 15.87 -2.21 18.96
N VAL A 290 16.90 -2.92 19.45
CA VAL A 290 17.76 -2.44 20.54
C VAL A 290 18.43 -1.12 20.18
N ASP A 291 18.82 -0.96 18.92
CA ASP A 291 19.53 0.21 18.40
C ASP A 291 18.71 1.50 18.51
N GLN A 292 17.38 1.40 18.59
CA GLN A 292 16.48 2.55 18.70
C GLN A 292 16.29 3.06 20.13
N ILE A 293 16.86 2.39 21.13
CA ILE A 293 16.68 2.74 22.55
C ILE A 293 17.54 3.97 22.92
N ASP A 294 18.77 4.03 22.44
CA ASP A 294 19.75 5.06 22.76
C ASP A 294 20.81 5.16 21.64
N GLU A 295 21.32 6.37 21.37
CA GLU A 295 22.40 6.58 20.40
C GLU A 295 23.70 5.84 20.79
N ASP A 296 23.97 5.70 22.09
CA ASP A 296 25.08 4.89 22.58
C ASP A 296 24.68 3.40 22.64
N TYR A 297 25.17 2.63 21.67
CA TYR A 297 24.79 1.22 21.52
C TYR A 297 25.10 0.35 22.75
N ARG A 298 26.20 0.61 23.48
CA ARG A 298 26.49 -0.13 24.73
C ARG A 298 25.42 0.16 25.79
N THR A 299 24.98 1.42 25.90
CA THR A 299 23.87 1.80 26.80
C THR A 299 22.54 1.20 26.36
N ALA A 300 22.27 1.16 25.05
CA ALA A 300 21.10 0.50 24.49
C ALA A 300 21.05 -0.99 24.82
N ILE A 301 22.15 -1.73 24.60
CA ILE A 301 22.29 -3.15 24.97
C ILE A 301 22.05 -3.35 26.46
N LYS A 302 22.71 -2.54 27.30
CA LYS A 302 22.53 -2.62 28.76
C LYS A 302 21.07 -2.51 29.16
N ARG A 303 20.36 -1.53 28.59
CA ARG A 303 18.95 -1.29 28.91
C ARG A 303 18.07 -2.43 28.40
N ALA A 304 18.25 -2.87 27.16
CA ALA A 304 17.46 -3.96 26.58
C ALA A 304 17.59 -5.28 27.36
N ILE A 305 18.83 -5.70 27.64
CA ILE A 305 19.07 -6.98 28.32
C ILE A 305 18.56 -6.94 29.77
N ASN A 306 18.77 -5.83 30.48
CA ASN A 306 18.24 -5.68 31.83
C ASN A 306 16.70 -5.54 31.86
N ALA A 307 16.09 -5.00 30.80
CA ALA A 307 14.63 -4.91 30.68
C ALA A 307 13.96 -6.28 30.47
N GLY A 308 14.69 -7.26 29.96
CA GLY A 308 14.22 -8.64 29.82
C GLY A 308 14.27 -9.21 28.41
N ILE A 309 14.94 -8.56 27.46
CA ILE A 309 15.24 -9.19 26.17
C ILE A 309 16.18 -10.39 26.38
N ASP A 310 15.82 -11.55 25.82
CA ASP A 310 16.57 -12.79 25.94
C ASP A 310 17.46 -13.06 24.73
N MET A 311 16.97 -12.74 23.54
CA MET A 311 17.72 -12.84 22.28
C MET A 311 17.65 -11.50 21.54
N VAL A 312 18.77 -11.04 21.00
CA VAL A 312 18.84 -9.81 20.21
C VAL A 312 18.99 -10.15 18.74
N MET A 313 18.07 -9.66 17.92
CA MET A 313 18.17 -9.64 16.47
C MET A 313 19.10 -8.47 16.06
N VAL A 314 20.41 -8.76 15.97
CA VAL A 314 21.48 -7.74 15.84
C VAL A 314 21.59 -7.12 14.43
N PRO A 315 20.79 -7.60 13.47
CA PRO A 315 21.20 -8.43 12.33
C PRO A 315 22.67 -8.37 11.85
N ASP A 316 23.32 -7.20 11.87
CA ASP A 316 24.56 -6.96 11.11
C ASP A 316 25.83 -6.92 11.97
N ARG A 317 25.77 -6.26 13.13
CA ARG A 317 26.95 -5.89 13.95
C ARG A 317 27.20 -6.84 15.12
N TYR A 318 27.08 -8.13 14.89
CA TYR A 318 27.10 -9.17 15.94
C TYR A 318 28.39 -9.22 16.77
N GLU A 319 29.57 -9.06 16.17
CA GLU A 319 30.85 -9.01 16.93
C GLU A 319 30.88 -7.83 17.92
N VAL A 320 30.31 -6.69 17.53
CA VAL A 320 30.22 -5.49 18.36
C VAL A 320 29.25 -5.71 19.51
N PHE A 321 28.08 -6.29 19.22
CA PHE A 321 27.09 -6.67 20.23
C PHE A 321 27.70 -7.60 21.29
N ILE A 322 28.33 -8.71 20.85
CA ILE A 322 28.95 -9.71 21.73
C ILE A 322 30.03 -9.05 22.60
N SER A 323 30.90 -8.22 22.01
CA SER A 323 31.95 -7.50 22.72
C SER A 323 31.39 -6.55 23.78
N HIS A 324 30.35 -5.77 23.44
CA HIS A 324 29.71 -4.84 24.38
C HIS A 324 28.97 -5.56 25.51
N LEU A 325 28.20 -6.61 25.21
CA LEU A 325 27.52 -7.38 26.24
C LEU A 325 28.52 -8.08 27.17
N THR A 326 29.62 -8.60 26.62
CA THR A 326 30.71 -9.19 27.42
C THR A 326 31.33 -8.16 28.37
N SER A 327 31.59 -6.94 27.88
CA SER A 327 32.06 -5.83 28.73
C SER A 327 31.05 -5.48 29.82
N LEU A 328 29.77 -5.36 29.48
CA LEU A 328 28.71 -5.03 30.44
C LEU A 328 28.60 -6.05 31.58
N VAL A 329 28.74 -7.34 31.27
CA VAL A 329 28.76 -8.40 32.29
C VAL A 329 30.02 -8.31 33.15
N ASN A 330 31.18 -8.15 32.54
CA ASN A 330 32.45 -8.01 33.26
C ASN A 330 32.47 -6.79 34.20
N ASP A 331 31.83 -5.70 33.78
CA ASP A 331 31.70 -4.46 34.55
C ASP A 331 30.58 -4.55 35.62
N GLY A 332 29.80 -5.63 35.65
CA GLY A 332 28.69 -5.84 36.57
C GLY A 332 27.46 -4.98 36.29
N GLU A 333 27.36 -4.37 35.10
CA GLU A 333 26.21 -3.58 34.66
C GLU A 333 25.06 -4.43 34.10
N VAL A 334 25.37 -5.66 33.67
CA VAL A 334 24.39 -6.73 33.41
C VAL A 334 24.80 -7.92 34.26
N SER A 335 23.88 -8.47 35.05
CA SER A 335 24.19 -9.58 35.96
C SER A 335 24.29 -10.92 35.21
N GLU A 336 25.19 -11.81 35.62
CA GLU A 336 25.24 -13.18 35.07
C GLU A 336 23.92 -13.92 35.28
N THR A 337 23.19 -13.66 36.36
CA THR A 337 21.84 -14.24 36.58
C THR A 337 20.83 -13.81 35.51
N ARG A 338 20.92 -12.58 34.97
CA ARG A 338 20.07 -12.13 33.85
C ARG A 338 20.43 -12.86 32.56
N ILE A 339 21.72 -13.10 32.33
CA ILE A 339 22.22 -13.90 31.21
C ILE A 339 21.75 -15.36 31.34
N ASP A 340 21.83 -15.93 32.54
CA ASP A 340 21.37 -17.29 32.83
C ASP A 340 19.87 -17.46 32.58
N ASP A 341 19.02 -16.51 33.01
CA ASP A 341 17.57 -16.54 32.73
C ASP A 341 17.29 -16.51 31.22
N ALA A 342 17.97 -15.63 30.48
CA ALA A 342 17.81 -15.53 29.03
C ALA A 342 18.20 -16.84 28.31
N VAL A 343 19.37 -17.36 28.62
CA VAL A 343 19.90 -18.58 27.98
C VAL A 343 19.07 -19.80 28.37
N LEU A 344 18.61 -19.90 29.61
CA LEU A 344 17.75 -21.01 30.04
C LEU A 344 16.46 -21.04 29.21
N ARG A 345 15.82 -19.88 28.97
CA ARG A 345 14.60 -19.78 28.14
C ARG A 345 14.87 -20.22 26.69
N ILE A 346 16.00 -19.81 26.12
CA ILE A 346 16.42 -20.20 24.76
C ILE A 346 16.68 -21.72 24.67
N LEU A 347 17.45 -22.27 25.61
CA LEU A 347 17.78 -23.70 25.64
C LEU A 347 16.54 -24.58 25.80
N LYS A 348 15.57 -24.16 26.61
CA LYS A 348 14.29 -24.88 26.76
C LYS A 348 13.55 -25.01 25.43
N GLN A 349 13.46 -23.94 24.64
CA GLN A 349 12.77 -24.01 23.35
C GLN A 349 13.53 -24.89 22.35
N LYS A 350 14.87 -24.84 22.33
CA LYS A 350 15.68 -25.74 21.50
C LYS A 350 15.53 -27.22 21.87
N LEU A 351 15.38 -27.52 23.17
CA LEU A 351 15.10 -28.88 23.65
C LEU A 351 13.67 -29.34 23.32
N LEU A 352 12.69 -28.44 23.41
CA LEU A 352 11.29 -28.72 23.02
C LEU A 352 11.16 -29.05 21.53
N LEU A 353 11.95 -28.39 20.68
CA LEU A 353 12.07 -28.65 19.24
C LEU A 353 12.91 -29.89 18.90
N ASP A 354 13.42 -30.62 19.91
CA ASP A 354 14.27 -31.80 19.73
C ASP A 354 15.58 -31.55 18.93
N LEU A 355 16.04 -30.30 18.86
CA LEU A 355 17.22 -29.92 18.03
C LEU A 355 18.53 -30.53 18.51
N PHE A 356 18.64 -30.90 19.79
CA PHE A 356 19.84 -31.56 20.30
C PHE A 356 19.98 -32.99 19.76
N GLU A 357 18.85 -33.62 19.45
CA GLU A 357 18.75 -35.02 19.09
C GLU A 357 18.65 -35.15 17.56
N ASN A 358 17.91 -34.24 16.92
CA ASN A 358 17.70 -34.14 15.48
C ASN A 358 18.01 -32.72 14.96
N PRO A 359 19.29 -32.30 14.89
CA PRO A 359 19.69 -30.93 14.52
C PRO A 359 19.64 -30.60 13.03
N TYR A 360 19.24 -31.52 12.16
CA TYR A 360 19.30 -31.35 10.71
C TYR A 360 17.89 -31.43 10.11
N SER A 361 17.72 -30.89 8.92
CA SER A 361 16.48 -30.94 8.17
C SER A 361 15.99 -32.38 7.96
N ASP A 362 14.68 -32.59 8.09
CA ASP A 362 14.00 -33.83 7.69
C ASP A 362 13.25 -33.60 6.38
N ASN A 363 13.28 -34.61 5.50
CA ASN A 363 12.54 -34.61 4.23
C ASN A 363 11.09 -35.11 4.38
N ALA A 364 10.62 -35.40 5.60
CA ALA A 364 9.29 -35.95 5.85
C ALA A 364 8.15 -35.12 5.22
N THR A 365 8.21 -33.79 5.30
CA THR A 365 7.18 -32.87 4.80
C THR A 365 7.49 -32.29 3.41
N ALA A 366 8.68 -32.55 2.86
CA ALA A 366 9.12 -31.99 1.57
C ALA A 366 8.22 -32.42 0.39
N GLY A 367 7.55 -33.57 0.48
CA GLY A 367 6.61 -34.06 -0.54
C GLY A 367 5.31 -33.26 -0.65
N ASP A 368 4.92 -32.56 0.42
CA ASP A 368 3.66 -31.81 0.51
C ASP A 368 3.86 -30.29 0.29
N PHE A 369 5.12 -29.83 0.23
CA PHE A 369 5.46 -28.43 -0.02
C PHE A 369 4.84 -27.92 -1.33
N GLY A 370 4.06 -26.84 -1.27
CA GLY A 370 3.39 -26.24 -2.43
C GLY A 370 2.30 -27.13 -3.05
N SER A 371 1.87 -28.19 -2.36
CA SER A 371 0.96 -29.21 -2.90
C SER A 371 -0.43 -28.65 -3.22
N GLN A 372 -1.15 -29.34 -4.11
CA GLN A 372 -2.54 -28.98 -4.40
C GLN A 372 -3.43 -29.06 -3.15
N ALA A 373 -3.17 -29.99 -2.23
CA ALA A 373 -3.94 -30.10 -0.99
C ALA A 373 -3.78 -28.85 -0.10
N HIS A 374 -2.56 -28.31 0.01
CA HIS A 374 -2.31 -27.06 0.71
C HIS A 374 -2.98 -25.87 0.01
N ARG A 375 -2.87 -25.81 -1.33
CA ARG A 375 -3.51 -24.78 -2.15
C ARG A 375 -5.03 -24.82 -2.05
N ASP A 376 -5.64 -26.00 -1.94
CA ASP A 376 -7.09 -26.15 -1.76
C ASP A 376 -7.57 -25.54 -0.42
N VAL A 377 -6.75 -25.64 0.64
CA VAL A 377 -7.02 -24.95 1.91
C VAL A 377 -6.83 -23.45 1.76
N ALA A 378 -5.74 -22.98 1.17
CA ALA A 378 -5.55 -21.54 0.92
C ALA A 378 -6.69 -20.93 0.09
N ARG A 379 -7.15 -21.65 -0.94
CA ARG A 379 -8.34 -21.31 -1.72
C ARG A 379 -9.61 -21.25 -0.86
N GLN A 380 -9.77 -22.15 0.11
CA GLN A 380 -10.85 -22.06 1.09
C GLN A 380 -10.73 -20.80 1.95
N VAL A 381 -9.54 -20.46 2.44
CA VAL A 381 -9.32 -19.20 3.19
C VAL A 381 -9.67 -17.99 2.33
N VAL A 382 -9.31 -17.96 1.05
CA VAL A 382 -9.70 -16.89 0.11
C VAL A 382 -11.22 -16.76 0.03
N ARG A 383 -11.94 -17.86 -0.17
CA ARG A 383 -13.41 -17.84 -0.28
C ARG A 383 -14.10 -17.30 0.97
N GLU A 384 -13.60 -17.68 2.15
CA GLU A 384 -14.16 -17.27 3.45
C GLU A 384 -13.69 -15.87 3.88
N SER A 385 -12.57 -15.36 3.35
CA SER A 385 -12.03 -14.03 3.70
C SER A 385 -12.67 -12.88 2.93
N MET A 386 -13.19 -13.16 1.74
CA MET A 386 -13.83 -12.15 0.89
C MET A 386 -15.10 -11.60 1.52
N VAL A 387 -15.18 -10.28 1.63
CA VAL A 387 -16.33 -9.59 2.20
C VAL A 387 -17.12 -8.91 1.08
N LEU A 388 -18.35 -9.37 0.85
CA LEU A 388 -19.28 -8.67 -0.02
C LEU A 388 -19.82 -7.43 0.72
N LEU A 389 -19.22 -6.27 0.44
CA LEU A 389 -19.58 -5.01 1.12
C LEU A 389 -20.93 -4.50 0.64
N ASN A 390 -21.19 -4.59 -0.65
CA ASN A 390 -22.45 -4.15 -1.21
C ASN A 390 -22.71 -4.83 -2.55
N ALA A 391 -23.98 -5.04 -2.89
CA ALA A 391 -24.40 -5.53 -4.20
C ALA A 391 -25.85 -5.15 -4.49
N LYS A 392 -26.18 -4.97 -5.77
CA LYS A 392 -27.53 -4.69 -6.27
C LYS A 392 -27.73 -5.26 -7.69
N ASN A 393 -28.96 -5.16 -8.20
CA ASN A 393 -29.32 -5.41 -9.60
C ASN A 393 -28.98 -6.83 -10.13
N ASP A 394 -28.90 -7.85 -9.28
CA ASP A 394 -28.55 -9.23 -9.66
C ASP A 394 -27.28 -9.34 -10.52
N VAL A 395 -26.34 -8.39 -10.36
CA VAL A 395 -25.11 -8.35 -11.15
C VAL A 395 -24.19 -9.54 -10.84
N LEU A 396 -24.32 -10.08 -9.63
CA LEU A 396 -23.66 -11.30 -9.18
C LEU A 396 -24.71 -12.34 -8.77
N PRO A 397 -24.44 -13.64 -8.97
CA PRO A 397 -23.19 -14.20 -9.49
C PRO A 397 -23.02 -14.07 -11.01
N LEU A 398 -21.76 -14.04 -11.45
CA LEU A 398 -21.39 -14.13 -12.87
C LEU A 398 -21.90 -15.43 -13.49
N GLN A 399 -22.17 -15.40 -14.79
CA GLN A 399 -22.65 -16.56 -15.53
C GLN A 399 -21.49 -17.26 -16.24
N LYS A 400 -21.34 -18.56 -16.02
CA LYS A 400 -20.34 -19.40 -16.69
C LYS A 400 -20.59 -19.57 -18.19
N ASN A 401 -21.83 -19.37 -18.62
CA ASN A 401 -22.28 -19.63 -19.99
C ASN A 401 -22.91 -18.41 -20.63
N GLY A 402 -22.48 -18.11 -21.86
CA GLY A 402 -23.13 -17.13 -22.74
C GLY A 402 -23.03 -15.66 -22.34
N GLN A 403 -22.23 -15.32 -21.33
CA GLN A 403 -21.99 -13.93 -20.89
C GLN A 403 -20.70 -13.38 -21.50
N ASN A 404 -20.71 -12.13 -21.93
CA ASN A 404 -19.52 -11.38 -22.33
C ASN A 404 -19.00 -10.58 -21.14
N ILE A 405 -17.92 -11.05 -20.52
CA ILE A 405 -17.36 -10.48 -19.29
C ILE A 405 -16.10 -9.67 -19.65
N LEU A 406 -16.09 -8.39 -19.32
CA LEU A 406 -14.90 -7.56 -19.34
C LEU A 406 -14.19 -7.67 -17.99
N VAL A 407 -12.90 -8.00 -17.99
CA VAL A 407 -12.04 -7.90 -16.82
C VAL A 407 -11.11 -6.70 -17.03
N ALA A 408 -11.14 -5.74 -16.12
CA ALA A 408 -10.37 -4.49 -16.21
C ALA A 408 -9.63 -4.18 -14.90
N GLY A 409 -8.82 -3.11 -14.93
CA GLY A 409 -7.88 -2.79 -13.86
C GLY A 409 -6.57 -3.57 -14.01
N GLU A 410 -5.44 -2.88 -13.82
CA GLU A 410 -4.11 -3.48 -13.97
C GLU A 410 -3.83 -4.60 -12.96
N LEU A 411 -4.48 -4.56 -11.81
CA LEU A 411 -4.33 -5.54 -10.73
C LEU A 411 -4.94 -6.91 -11.05
N ALA A 412 -5.82 -7.00 -12.06
CA ALA A 412 -6.52 -8.25 -12.35
C ALA A 412 -5.59 -9.38 -12.77
N ALA A 413 -4.47 -9.06 -13.42
CA ALA A 413 -3.49 -10.02 -13.91
C ALA A 413 -2.18 -10.00 -13.09
N ASP A 414 -2.20 -9.43 -11.88
CA ASP A 414 -1.00 -9.20 -11.07
C ASP A 414 -1.00 -10.08 -9.83
N LEU A 415 -0.28 -11.21 -9.89
CA LEU A 415 -0.16 -12.15 -8.78
C LEU A 415 0.53 -11.52 -7.56
N GLY A 416 1.56 -10.70 -7.79
CA GLY A 416 2.30 -10.04 -6.74
C GLY A 416 1.48 -9.00 -5.98
N ALA A 417 0.70 -8.20 -6.69
CA ALA A 417 -0.22 -7.23 -6.07
C ALA A 417 -1.29 -7.90 -5.20
N GLN A 418 -1.84 -9.04 -5.62
CA GLN A 418 -2.81 -9.77 -4.79
C GLN A 418 -2.15 -10.50 -3.59
N CYS A 419 -0.84 -10.75 -3.63
CA CYS A 419 -0.13 -11.31 -2.48
C CYS A 419 0.24 -10.24 -1.44
N GLY A 420 0.53 -9.01 -1.87
CA GLY A 420 0.91 -7.90 -0.98
C GLY A 420 2.37 -7.96 -0.51
N GLY A 421 2.67 -7.21 0.55
CA GLY A 421 4.00 -7.20 1.16
C GLY A 421 4.36 -8.55 1.77
N TRP A 422 5.62 -8.69 2.18
CA TRP A 422 6.17 -9.93 2.71
C TRP A 422 6.13 -11.14 1.74
N THR A 423 5.90 -10.96 0.44
CA THR A 423 5.90 -12.10 -0.50
C THR A 423 7.12 -12.08 -1.42
N ILE A 424 7.97 -13.10 -1.32
CA ILE A 424 9.28 -13.30 -1.97
C ILE A 424 10.33 -12.23 -1.60
N SER A 425 9.97 -10.96 -1.65
CA SER A 425 10.74 -9.82 -1.16
C SER A 425 10.03 -9.16 0.01
N TRP A 426 10.77 -8.37 0.80
CA TRP A 426 10.24 -7.64 1.95
C TRP A 426 9.02 -6.77 1.59
N GLN A 427 9.17 -5.87 0.62
CA GLN A 427 8.07 -5.01 0.17
C GLN A 427 7.05 -5.73 -0.72
N GLY A 428 7.29 -6.99 -1.11
CA GLY A 428 6.63 -7.61 -2.25
C GLY A 428 7.12 -7.03 -3.58
N ASN A 429 6.49 -7.45 -4.68
CA ASN A 429 6.76 -6.97 -6.03
C ASN A 429 5.49 -7.20 -6.87
N ASN A 430 5.28 -6.40 -7.92
CA ASN A 430 4.23 -6.64 -8.92
C ASN A 430 4.62 -7.74 -9.92
N GLY A 431 3.64 -8.35 -10.56
CA GLY A 431 3.78 -9.39 -11.60
C GLY A 431 3.79 -10.82 -11.05
N ASP A 432 4.22 -11.77 -11.89
CA ASP A 432 4.26 -13.19 -11.55
C ASP A 432 5.52 -13.54 -10.74
N ILE A 433 5.49 -13.20 -9.45
CA ILE A 433 6.66 -13.32 -8.54
C ILE A 433 6.86 -14.75 -7.99
N THR A 434 5.82 -15.58 -8.01
CA THR A 434 5.83 -16.96 -7.51
C THR A 434 4.80 -17.82 -8.26
N THR A 435 4.56 -19.07 -7.81
CA THR A 435 3.56 -19.97 -8.40
C THR A 435 2.19 -19.74 -7.76
N GLY A 436 1.21 -19.35 -8.56
CA GLY A 436 -0.18 -19.17 -8.14
C GLY A 436 -1.11 -18.86 -9.32
N THR A 437 -2.37 -18.58 -9.00
CA THR A 437 -3.41 -18.17 -9.93
C THR A 437 -3.78 -16.72 -9.65
N ASN A 438 -3.56 -15.81 -10.61
CA ASN A 438 -4.09 -14.44 -10.50
C ASN A 438 -5.61 -14.39 -10.75
N ILE A 439 -6.28 -13.33 -10.29
CA ILE A 439 -7.76 -13.18 -10.38
C ILE A 439 -8.28 -13.34 -11.82
N LEU A 440 -7.63 -12.72 -12.81
CA LEU A 440 -8.00 -12.86 -14.23
C LEU A 440 -7.96 -14.32 -14.67
N THR A 441 -6.90 -15.04 -14.29
CA THR A 441 -6.74 -16.46 -14.63
C THR A 441 -7.82 -17.29 -13.95
N GLY A 442 -8.12 -17.03 -12.68
CA GLY A 442 -9.22 -17.71 -11.96
C GLY A 442 -10.58 -17.49 -12.63
N ILE A 443 -10.88 -16.24 -13.05
CA ILE A 443 -12.12 -15.93 -13.77
C ILE A 443 -12.21 -16.68 -15.10
N ASN A 444 -11.10 -16.79 -15.83
CA ASN A 444 -11.01 -17.56 -17.08
C ASN A 444 -11.20 -19.06 -16.85
N ASN A 445 -10.63 -19.62 -15.78
CA ASN A 445 -10.68 -21.06 -15.48
C ASN A 445 -12.11 -21.56 -15.24
N LEU A 446 -12.99 -20.72 -14.69
CA LEU A 446 -14.38 -21.09 -14.38
C LEU A 446 -15.38 -20.76 -15.50
N ALA A 447 -14.98 -19.99 -16.50
CA ALA A 447 -15.81 -19.72 -17.67
C ALA A 447 -15.95 -20.99 -18.54
N GLU A 448 -17.18 -21.34 -18.93
CA GLU A 448 -17.44 -22.48 -19.82
C GLU A 448 -17.63 -21.98 -21.26
N THR A 449 -18.72 -21.24 -21.52
CA THR A 449 -19.01 -20.65 -22.83
C THR A 449 -19.08 -19.12 -22.80
N SER A 450 -18.95 -18.52 -21.62
CA SER A 450 -18.77 -17.07 -21.48
C SER A 450 -17.45 -16.62 -22.12
N THR A 451 -17.46 -15.44 -22.73
CA THR A 451 -16.27 -14.83 -23.33
C THR A 451 -15.66 -13.87 -22.33
N ILE A 452 -14.37 -14.04 -22.03
CA ILE A 452 -13.62 -13.14 -21.15
C ILE A 452 -12.73 -12.25 -22.02
N THR A 453 -12.86 -10.93 -21.84
CA THR A 453 -11.96 -9.94 -22.44
C THR A 453 -11.19 -9.26 -21.33
N TYR A 454 -9.85 -9.37 -21.33
CA TYR A 454 -9.01 -8.57 -20.45
C TYR A 454 -8.66 -7.26 -21.15
N ALA A 455 -9.06 -6.13 -20.57
CA ALA A 455 -8.62 -4.81 -20.99
C ALA A 455 -8.44 -3.91 -19.76
N PRO A 456 -7.20 -3.72 -19.25
CA PRO A 456 -6.97 -3.02 -18.00
C PRO A 456 -7.46 -1.56 -18.02
N ASP A 457 -7.49 -0.92 -19.20
CA ASP A 457 -8.01 0.43 -19.45
C ASP A 457 -9.53 0.49 -19.67
N GLY A 458 -10.23 -0.65 -19.60
CA GLY A 458 -11.66 -0.78 -19.83
C GLY A 458 -12.10 -0.51 -21.27
N ASN A 459 -11.20 -0.60 -22.26
CA ASN A 459 -11.57 -0.46 -23.67
C ASN A 459 -12.14 -1.76 -24.24
N TYR A 460 -13.27 -1.67 -24.92
CA TYR A 460 -13.94 -2.81 -25.54
C TYR A 460 -14.47 -2.45 -26.94
N SER A 461 -14.63 -3.47 -27.79
CA SER A 461 -15.18 -3.32 -29.16
C SER A 461 -16.67 -3.64 -29.23
N THR A 462 -17.12 -4.58 -28.39
CA THR A 462 -18.53 -4.96 -28.21
C THR A 462 -18.87 -4.74 -26.75
N ALA A 463 -20.01 -4.12 -26.45
CA ALA A 463 -20.43 -3.88 -25.08
C ALA A 463 -20.45 -5.20 -24.30
N PRO A 464 -19.73 -5.29 -23.16
CA PRO A 464 -19.83 -6.43 -22.27
C PRO A 464 -21.17 -6.44 -21.53
N ASP A 465 -21.60 -7.63 -21.11
CA ASP A 465 -22.77 -7.78 -20.24
C ASP A 465 -22.47 -7.34 -18.81
N VAL A 466 -21.20 -7.46 -18.39
CA VAL A 466 -20.70 -7.05 -17.08
C VAL A 466 -19.21 -6.77 -17.14
N ALA A 467 -18.75 -5.81 -16.34
CA ALA A 467 -17.34 -5.54 -16.10
C ALA A 467 -16.94 -5.89 -14.67
N VAL A 468 -15.91 -6.72 -14.51
CA VAL A 468 -15.23 -6.96 -13.23
C VAL A 468 -13.95 -6.13 -13.23
N VAL A 469 -13.85 -5.17 -12.33
CA VAL A 469 -12.74 -4.22 -12.27
C VAL A 469 -11.97 -4.43 -10.98
N VAL A 470 -10.70 -4.81 -11.09
CA VAL A 470 -9.83 -5.03 -9.94
C VAL A 470 -9.10 -3.73 -9.62
N VAL A 471 -9.42 -3.15 -8.47
CA VAL A 471 -8.98 -1.81 -8.02
C VAL A 471 -8.27 -1.93 -6.67
N GLY A 472 -7.56 -0.88 -6.24
CA GLY A 472 -7.01 -0.82 -4.89
C GLY A 472 -5.57 -0.32 -4.79
N GLU A 473 -4.82 -0.88 -3.85
CA GLU A 473 -3.44 -0.48 -3.60
C GLU A 473 -2.52 -1.10 -4.66
N LYS A 474 -1.87 -0.24 -5.46
CA LYS A 474 -1.22 -0.65 -6.72
C LYS A 474 0.07 -1.44 -6.52
N THR A 475 0.86 -1.00 -5.55
CA THR A 475 2.15 -1.58 -5.24
C THR A 475 2.06 -2.24 -3.88
N PRO A 476 2.51 -3.50 -3.74
CA PRO A 476 2.80 -4.11 -2.46
C PRO A 476 3.65 -3.20 -1.55
N TYR A 477 3.45 -3.30 -0.24
CA TYR A 477 4.22 -2.56 0.76
C TYR A 477 4.33 -3.35 2.06
N ALA A 478 5.35 -3.07 2.86
CA ALA A 478 5.51 -3.58 4.21
C ALA A 478 6.05 -2.47 5.13
N GLU A 479 5.66 -2.53 6.41
CA GLU A 479 6.11 -1.59 7.46
C GLU A 479 5.80 -0.12 7.12
N GLY A 480 6.61 0.82 7.60
CA GLY A 480 6.43 2.26 7.38
C GLY A 480 6.44 2.71 5.91
N GLN A 481 6.87 1.88 4.94
CA GLN A 481 6.69 2.19 3.50
C GLN A 481 5.21 2.17 3.10
N GLY A 482 4.38 1.46 3.87
CA GLY A 482 2.93 1.45 3.72
C GLY A 482 2.22 2.61 4.40
N ASP A 483 2.89 3.35 5.29
CA ASP A 483 2.28 4.49 5.98
C ASP A 483 1.87 5.55 4.97
N ARG A 484 0.67 6.11 5.16
CA ARG A 484 0.23 7.21 4.31
C ARG A 484 -0.77 8.12 5.00
N THR A 485 -0.72 9.39 4.63
CA THR A 485 -1.60 10.43 5.14
C THR A 485 -2.99 10.39 4.51
N SER A 486 -3.12 9.82 3.31
CA SER A 486 -4.37 9.68 2.57
C SER A 486 -4.63 8.23 2.19
N LEU A 487 -5.86 7.75 2.45
CA LEU A 487 -6.35 6.43 2.10
C LEU A 487 -7.33 6.48 0.92
N ASN A 488 -7.40 7.61 0.20
CA ASN A 488 -8.22 7.70 -1.00
C ASN A 488 -7.80 6.65 -2.02
N LEU A 489 -8.80 5.99 -2.61
CA LEU A 489 -8.58 5.11 -3.75
C LEU A 489 -8.00 5.92 -4.91
N GLY A 490 -7.12 5.30 -5.70
CA GLY A 490 -6.47 5.98 -6.83
C GLY A 490 -7.48 6.51 -7.85
N GLU A 491 -7.25 7.73 -8.35
CA GLU A 491 -8.15 8.40 -9.28
C GLU A 491 -8.31 7.62 -10.60
N THR A 492 -7.27 6.90 -11.04
CA THR A 492 -7.32 6.06 -12.23
C THR A 492 -8.37 4.95 -12.11
N ASP A 493 -8.50 4.34 -10.94
CA ASP A 493 -9.53 3.32 -10.66
C ASP A 493 -10.92 3.96 -10.65
N ILE A 494 -11.05 5.12 -10.01
CA ILE A 494 -12.32 5.88 -9.95
C ILE A 494 -12.78 6.26 -11.37
N GLN A 495 -11.88 6.76 -12.22
CA GLN A 495 -12.20 7.17 -13.59
C GLN A 495 -12.53 5.99 -14.50
N LEU A 496 -11.83 4.86 -14.34
CA LEU A 496 -12.15 3.62 -15.05
C LEU A 496 -13.58 3.16 -14.74
N MET A 497 -13.96 3.21 -13.47
CA MET A 497 -15.28 2.82 -13.00
C MET A 497 -16.38 3.78 -13.48
N LYS A 498 -16.14 5.09 -13.38
CA LYS A 498 -17.01 6.13 -13.95
C LYS A 498 -17.21 5.95 -15.45
N LYS A 499 -16.13 5.65 -16.19
CA LYS A 499 -16.16 5.43 -17.65
C LYS A 499 -17.07 4.26 -18.01
N LEU A 500 -16.92 3.12 -17.34
CA LEU A 500 -17.72 1.92 -17.61
C LEU A 500 -19.18 2.12 -17.22
N LYS A 501 -19.44 2.70 -16.04
CA LYS A 501 -20.82 2.96 -15.59
C LYS A 501 -21.56 3.95 -16.49
N LYS A 502 -20.90 5.03 -16.92
CA LYS A 502 -21.49 6.00 -17.87
C LYS A 502 -21.84 5.40 -19.23
N ALA A 503 -21.20 4.28 -19.59
CA ALA A 503 -21.52 3.54 -20.80
C ALA A 503 -22.67 2.53 -20.60
N GLY A 504 -23.31 2.51 -19.43
CA GLY A 504 -24.42 1.62 -19.09
C GLY A 504 -23.98 0.18 -18.78
N ILE A 505 -22.69 -0.05 -18.49
CA ILE A 505 -22.17 -1.39 -18.20
C ILE A 505 -22.36 -1.71 -16.71
N PRO A 506 -23.01 -2.83 -16.34
CA PRO A 506 -23.01 -3.32 -14.97
C PRO A 506 -21.58 -3.56 -14.48
N THR A 507 -21.22 -3.00 -13.33
CA THR A 507 -19.81 -2.94 -12.91
C THR A 507 -19.61 -3.48 -11.48
N VAL A 508 -18.74 -4.47 -11.35
CA VAL A 508 -18.33 -5.10 -10.08
C VAL A 508 -16.92 -4.65 -9.74
N ALA A 509 -16.73 -4.02 -8.57
CA ALA A 509 -15.41 -3.69 -8.05
C ALA A 509 -14.90 -4.82 -7.14
N VAL A 510 -13.69 -5.30 -7.43
CA VAL A 510 -12.94 -6.20 -6.56
C VAL A 510 -11.76 -5.43 -6.00
N LEU A 511 -11.81 -5.11 -4.71
CA LEU A 511 -10.82 -4.28 -4.03
C LEU A 511 -9.69 -5.14 -3.45
N ILE A 512 -8.48 -4.95 -3.95
CA ILE A 512 -7.23 -5.49 -3.38
C ILE A 512 -6.59 -4.41 -2.50
N SER A 513 -6.55 -4.61 -1.19
CA SER A 513 -5.93 -3.68 -0.25
C SER A 513 -5.56 -4.35 1.07
N GLY A 514 -4.54 -3.82 1.73
CA GLY A 514 -4.14 -4.24 3.07
C GLY A 514 -5.00 -3.63 4.20
N ARG A 515 -5.99 -2.82 3.85
CA ARG A 515 -6.77 -2.02 4.81
C ARG A 515 -8.05 -1.47 4.18
N PRO A 516 -8.98 -0.95 4.99
CA PRO A 516 -10.06 -0.10 4.50
C PRO A 516 -9.52 1.14 3.76
N MET A 517 -10.00 1.37 2.55
CA MET A 517 -9.66 2.53 1.70
C MET A 517 -10.85 3.50 1.61
N ILE A 518 -10.61 4.80 1.44
CA ILE A 518 -11.68 5.75 1.13
C ILE A 518 -12.10 5.58 -0.33
N PHE A 519 -13.21 4.88 -0.53
CA PHE A 519 -13.80 4.64 -1.84
C PHE A 519 -15.25 5.16 -1.97
N GLY A 520 -15.72 6.01 -1.06
CA GLY A 520 -17.11 6.52 -1.10
C GLY A 520 -17.52 7.09 -2.47
N GLU A 521 -16.60 7.75 -3.18
CA GLU A 521 -16.79 8.27 -4.54
C GLU A 521 -17.06 7.17 -5.59
N LEU A 522 -16.51 5.97 -5.37
CA LEU A 522 -16.65 4.82 -6.26
C LEU A 522 -18.06 4.23 -6.18
N LEU A 523 -18.70 4.27 -5.00
CA LEU A 523 -19.95 3.54 -4.73
C LEU A 523 -21.06 3.82 -5.76
N PRO A 524 -21.39 5.08 -6.13
CA PRO A 524 -22.41 5.37 -7.14
C PRO A 524 -22.13 4.76 -8.52
N TYR A 525 -20.89 4.39 -8.81
CA TYR A 525 -20.44 3.81 -10.08
C TYR A 525 -20.24 2.29 -10.01
N THR A 526 -20.73 1.65 -8.96
CA THR A 526 -20.67 0.19 -8.75
C THR A 526 -22.06 -0.41 -8.64
N ASP A 527 -22.20 -1.64 -9.11
CA ASP A 527 -23.33 -2.52 -8.83
C ASP A 527 -22.99 -3.57 -7.77
N ALA A 528 -21.71 -3.89 -7.57
CA ALA A 528 -21.22 -4.64 -6.42
C ALA A 528 -19.80 -4.24 -6.03
N VAL A 529 -19.47 -4.38 -4.75
CA VAL A 529 -18.14 -4.15 -4.18
C VAL A 529 -17.76 -5.30 -3.28
N LEU A 530 -16.63 -5.95 -3.59
CA LEU A 530 -16.03 -7.00 -2.77
C LEU A 530 -14.67 -6.52 -2.24
N ALA A 531 -14.44 -6.67 -0.95
CA ALA A 531 -13.10 -6.58 -0.39
C ALA A 531 -12.45 -7.96 -0.51
N ALA A 532 -11.41 -8.07 -1.35
CA ALA A 532 -10.60 -9.27 -1.51
C ALA A 532 -9.35 -9.27 -0.62
N TRP A 533 -9.04 -8.10 -0.02
CA TRP A 533 -7.83 -7.87 0.76
C TRP A 533 -6.56 -8.17 -0.06
N TYR A 534 -5.53 -8.76 0.55
CA TYR A 534 -4.47 -9.47 -0.18
C TYR A 534 -4.77 -10.98 -0.09
N PRO A 535 -5.40 -11.59 -1.12
CA PRO A 535 -5.84 -12.99 -1.06
C PRO A 535 -4.72 -14.04 -1.21
N GLY A 536 -3.47 -13.66 -1.47
CA GLY A 536 -2.38 -14.63 -1.63
C GLY A 536 -2.37 -15.31 -3.00
N THR A 537 -1.92 -16.56 -3.11
CA THR A 537 -1.69 -17.21 -4.43
C THR A 537 -2.92 -17.79 -5.10
N GLU A 538 -4.04 -17.94 -4.40
CA GLU A 538 -5.18 -18.75 -4.86
C GLU A 538 -6.34 -17.90 -5.40
N GLY A 539 -6.10 -17.13 -6.46
CA GLY A 539 -7.12 -16.28 -7.11
C GLY A 539 -8.32 -17.04 -7.69
N ASP A 540 -8.24 -18.37 -7.81
CA ASP A 540 -9.39 -19.24 -8.09
C ASP A 540 -10.48 -19.12 -7.03
N GLY A 541 -10.12 -18.87 -5.76
CA GLY A 541 -11.09 -18.66 -4.67
C GLY A 541 -11.89 -17.37 -4.87
N VAL A 542 -11.25 -16.31 -5.40
CA VAL A 542 -11.94 -15.07 -5.78
C VAL A 542 -12.96 -15.32 -6.89
N ALA A 543 -12.55 -16.08 -7.90
CA ALA A 543 -13.43 -16.44 -9.01
C ALA A 543 -14.63 -17.30 -8.56
N GLU A 544 -14.45 -18.25 -7.65
CA GLU A 544 -15.55 -19.08 -7.12
C GLU A 544 -16.63 -18.26 -6.43
N VAL A 545 -16.23 -17.23 -5.67
CA VAL A 545 -17.19 -16.29 -5.07
C VAL A 545 -17.90 -15.50 -6.18
N LEU A 546 -17.16 -14.92 -7.14
CA LEU A 546 -17.77 -14.14 -8.23
C LEU A 546 -18.77 -14.94 -9.08
N TYR A 547 -18.49 -16.22 -9.36
CA TYR A 547 -19.41 -17.11 -10.10
C TYR A 547 -20.48 -17.77 -9.21
N GLY A 548 -20.46 -17.53 -7.89
CA GLY A 548 -21.41 -18.13 -6.95
C GLY A 548 -21.24 -19.64 -6.76
N ASP A 549 -20.09 -20.21 -7.13
CA ASP A 549 -19.70 -21.57 -6.75
C ASP A 549 -19.47 -21.65 -5.23
N TYR A 550 -19.17 -20.51 -4.61
CA TYR A 550 -19.18 -20.32 -3.16
C TYR A 550 -19.98 -19.07 -2.79
N GLN A 551 -20.78 -19.14 -1.72
CA GLN A 551 -21.53 -17.99 -1.24
C GLN A 551 -20.63 -17.08 -0.40
N PRO A 552 -20.74 -15.75 -0.51
CA PRO A 552 -19.95 -14.85 0.33
C PRO A 552 -20.26 -15.14 1.80
N SER A 553 -19.20 -15.20 2.62
CA SER A 553 -19.35 -15.48 4.07
C SER A 553 -18.49 -14.59 4.95
N GLY A 554 -17.49 -13.91 4.38
CA GLY A 554 -16.60 -13.03 5.13
C GLY A 554 -17.35 -11.88 5.80
N MET A 555 -16.88 -11.49 6.98
CA MET A 555 -17.40 -10.35 7.73
C MET A 555 -16.25 -9.46 8.18
N LEU A 556 -16.41 -8.15 8.04
CA LEU A 556 -15.41 -7.15 8.38
C LEU A 556 -14.88 -7.28 9.82
N THR A 557 -13.56 -7.31 9.95
CA THR A 557 -12.85 -7.18 11.24
C THR A 557 -12.34 -5.76 11.50
N HIS A 558 -12.50 -4.87 10.51
CA HIS A 558 -12.23 -3.44 10.59
C HIS A 558 -13.47 -2.66 10.17
N SER A 559 -13.71 -1.54 10.82
CA SER A 559 -14.70 -0.55 10.42
C SER A 559 -14.25 0.13 9.13
N TRP A 560 -15.20 0.42 8.24
CA TRP A 560 -14.88 1.07 6.98
C TRP A 560 -15.17 2.57 7.04
N PRO A 561 -14.17 3.47 6.98
CA PRO A 561 -14.39 4.91 7.05
C PRO A 561 -15.15 5.45 5.83
N LYS A 562 -16.02 6.43 6.05
CA LYS A 562 -16.75 7.18 5.01
C LYS A 562 -15.82 8.11 4.22
N ALA A 563 -14.89 8.76 4.92
CA ALA A 563 -13.96 9.74 4.39
C ALA A 563 -12.74 9.91 5.32
N MET A 564 -11.69 10.57 4.84
CA MET A 564 -10.44 10.76 5.59
C MET A 564 -10.60 11.44 6.96
N TRP A 565 -11.60 12.31 7.13
CA TRP A 565 -11.84 12.97 8.42
C TRP A 565 -12.36 12.01 9.52
N GLN A 566 -12.85 10.82 9.15
CA GLN A 566 -13.23 9.78 10.10
C GLN A 566 -12.05 8.93 10.55
N VAL A 567 -10.90 9.01 9.88
CA VAL A 567 -9.75 8.15 10.18
C VAL A 567 -9.00 8.74 11.38
N PRO A 568 -8.81 7.99 12.49
CA PRO A 568 -9.23 6.60 12.67
C PRO A 568 -10.69 6.43 13.13
N VAL A 569 -11.38 5.39 12.65
CA VAL A 569 -12.72 4.98 13.13
C VAL A 569 -12.67 3.54 13.61
N ASN A 570 -13.16 3.29 14.82
CA ASN A 570 -13.13 1.95 15.40
C ASN A 570 -14.43 1.59 16.11
N PHE A 571 -14.75 0.30 16.12
CA PHE A 571 -15.83 -0.23 16.93
C PHE A 571 -15.64 0.13 18.42
N GLY A 572 -16.69 0.67 19.02
CA GLY A 572 -16.71 1.14 20.41
C GLY A 572 -16.47 2.64 20.59
N ASP A 573 -16.12 3.38 19.53
CA ASP A 573 -15.97 4.84 19.62
C ASP A 573 -17.31 5.54 19.95
N ASN A 574 -17.25 6.64 20.69
CA ASN A 574 -18.46 7.40 21.07
C ASN A 574 -19.23 7.94 19.85
N LEU A 575 -18.51 8.26 18.77
CA LEU A 575 -19.06 8.74 17.50
C LEU A 575 -18.79 7.70 16.40
N TYR A 576 -19.39 6.51 16.58
CA TYR A 576 -19.25 5.41 15.64
C TYR A 576 -20.31 5.48 14.54
N ASP A 577 -19.88 5.93 13.36
CA ASP A 577 -20.73 6.08 12.17
C ASP A 577 -19.94 5.76 10.87
N PRO A 578 -19.42 4.53 10.72
CA PRO A 578 -18.65 4.14 9.54
C PRO A 578 -19.54 3.96 8.30
N LEU A 579 -18.93 3.85 7.12
CA LEU A 579 -19.59 3.50 5.86
C LEU A 579 -20.10 2.06 5.89
N PHE A 580 -19.23 1.14 6.33
CA PHE A 580 -19.58 -0.24 6.63
C PHE A 580 -19.10 -0.55 8.05
N ALA A 581 -20.00 -1.04 8.89
CA ALA A 581 -19.68 -1.32 10.28
C ALA A 581 -18.81 -2.57 10.43
N TYR A 582 -18.15 -2.68 11.58
CA TYR A 582 -17.56 -3.92 12.04
C TYR A 582 -18.59 -5.07 11.99
N LYS A 583 -18.14 -6.27 11.58
CA LYS A 583 -18.98 -7.45 11.27
C LYS A 583 -19.94 -7.29 10.07
N HIS A 584 -19.83 -6.21 9.29
CA HIS A 584 -20.58 -6.09 8.04
C HIS A 584 -20.06 -7.08 6.99
N GLY A 585 -20.98 -7.61 6.16
CA GLY A 585 -20.67 -8.52 5.06
C GLY A 585 -21.91 -9.27 4.62
N LEU A 586 -22.35 -9.06 3.38
CA LEU A 586 -23.51 -9.76 2.84
C LEU A 586 -23.19 -11.25 2.67
N GLN A 587 -24.05 -12.10 3.23
CA GLN A 587 -23.85 -13.55 3.28
C GLN A 587 -24.50 -14.30 2.11
N GLU A 588 -25.14 -13.55 1.22
CA GLU A 588 -25.77 -14.02 -0.01
C GLU A 588 -25.73 -12.89 -1.04
N PHE A 589 -25.75 -13.25 -2.32
CA PHE A 589 -25.95 -12.25 -3.37
C PHE A 589 -27.40 -11.74 -3.32
N PRO A 590 -27.62 -10.43 -3.11
CA PRO A 590 -28.96 -9.89 -2.98
C PRO A 590 -29.70 -10.02 -4.33
N ALA A 591 -30.91 -10.58 -4.27
CA ALA A 591 -31.77 -10.71 -5.43
C ALA A 591 -32.72 -9.49 -5.57
N SER A 592 -32.83 -8.89 -6.76
CA SER A 592 -33.74 -7.77 -7.08
C SER A 592 -35.19 -8.15 -6.78
N ALA A 593 -35.61 -9.36 -7.17
CA ALA A 593 -36.92 -9.93 -6.89
C ALA A 593 -37.18 -10.22 -5.39
N GLY A 594 -36.15 -10.17 -4.55
CA GLY A 594 -36.23 -10.34 -3.10
C GLY A 594 -36.39 -9.03 -2.32
N ALA A 595 -36.24 -7.88 -2.98
CA ALA A 595 -36.37 -6.58 -2.32
C ALA A 595 -37.83 -6.28 -1.95
N ALA A 596 -38.07 -5.84 -0.72
CA ALA A 596 -39.39 -5.40 -0.28
C ALA A 596 -39.69 -3.95 -0.66
N GLU A 597 -38.65 -3.16 -0.92
CA GLU A 597 -38.68 -1.73 -1.24
C GLU A 597 -37.47 -1.35 -2.09
N LEU A 598 -37.55 -0.21 -2.76
CA LEU A 598 -36.43 0.41 -3.47
C LEU A 598 -35.58 1.15 -2.43
N LEU A 599 -34.27 0.96 -2.43
CA LEU A 599 -33.37 1.49 -1.40
C LEU A 599 -32.43 2.55 -1.96
N ALA A 600 -32.11 3.55 -1.13
CA ALA A 600 -30.94 4.40 -1.37
C ALA A 600 -29.67 3.56 -1.19
N TYR A 601 -28.85 3.51 -2.23
CA TYR A 601 -27.67 2.64 -2.30
C TYR A 601 -26.38 3.40 -2.01
N ALA A 602 -26.19 4.55 -2.66
CA ALA A 602 -25.00 5.38 -2.50
C ALA A 602 -25.29 6.82 -2.90
N ALA A 603 -24.52 7.76 -2.36
CA ALA A 603 -24.58 9.14 -2.81
C ALA A 603 -23.20 9.79 -2.82
N THR A 604 -22.97 10.66 -3.80
CA THR A 604 -21.74 11.46 -3.92
C THR A 604 -22.03 12.84 -4.46
N THR A 605 -21.22 13.83 -4.10
CA THR A 605 -21.18 15.12 -4.79
C THR A 605 -20.65 14.93 -6.20
N TYR A 606 -21.11 15.77 -7.12
CA TYR A 606 -20.79 15.70 -8.54
C TYR A 606 -20.50 17.08 -9.11
N ASN A 607 -19.80 17.12 -10.25
CA ASN A 607 -19.55 18.31 -11.06
C ASN A 607 -19.01 19.51 -10.26
N GLY A 608 -17.97 19.26 -9.45
CA GLY A 608 -17.30 20.30 -8.67
C GLY A 608 -18.12 20.82 -7.48
N GLY A 609 -19.11 20.07 -7.01
CA GLY A 609 -19.90 20.42 -5.83
C GLY A 609 -21.20 21.14 -6.13
N ASP A 610 -21.58 21.27 -7.40
CA ASP A 610 -22.85 21.90 -7.80
C ASP A 610 -24.03 20.94 -7.81
N SER A 611 -23.78 19.64 -7.65
CA SER A 611 -24.78 18.60 -7.74
C SER A 611 -24.50 17.45 -6.77
N ILE A 612 -25.54 16.68 -6.44
CA ILE A 612 -25.44 15.38 -5.75
C ILE A 612 -26.02 14.31 -6.67
N ILE A 613 -25.34 13.17 -6.77
CA ILE A 613 -25.89 11.94 -7.34
C ILE A 613 -26.31 11.03 -6.18
N LEU A 614 -27.55 10.57 -6.20
CA LEU A 614 -28.07 9.52 -5.32
C LEU A 614 -28.44 8.31 -6.18
N THR A 615 -27.73 7.21 -5.99
CA THR A 615 -27.98 5.95 -6.69
C THR A 615 -28.91 5.08 -5.85
N LEU A 616 -29.87 4.43 -6.51
CA LEU A 616 -30.83 3.51 -5.90
C LEU A 616 -30.49 2.06 -6.23
N SER A 617 -31.19 1.13 -5.57
CA SER A 617 -30.99 -0.31 -5.71
C SER A 617 -31.58 -0.91 -6.99
N ASP A 618 -32.31 -0.15 -7.81
CA ASP A 618 -32.94 -0.59 -9.08
C ASP A 618 -33.30 0.62 -9.97
N GLU A 619 -33.64 0.38 -11.24
CA GLU A 619 -33.98 1.38 -12.26
C GLU A 619 -35.31 2.08 -11.98
N ILE A 620 -35.31 3.41 -12.05
CA ILE A 620 -36.46 4.25 -11.71
C ILE A 620 -37.47 4.23 -12.86
N THR A 621 -38.64 3.64 -12.63
CA THR A 621 -39.74 3.59 -13.60
C THR A 621 -40.70 4.78 -13.48
N THR A 622 -40.83 5.37 -12.30
CA THR A 622 -41.66 6.56 -12.06
C THR A 622 -41.02 7.47 -11.02
N MET A 623 -41.00 8.78 -11.31
CA MET A 623 -40.47 9.81 -10.42
C MET A 623 -41.44 11.01 -10.41
N ASN A 624 -42.25 11.11 -9.35
CA ASN A 624 -43.17 12.21 -9.11
C ASN A 624 -42.79 13.02 -7.85
N ALA A 625 -41.55 12.90 -7.40
CA ALA A 625 -41.01 13.61 -6.24
C ALA A 625 -40.89 15.11 -6.48
N THR A 626 -41.08 15.88 -5.41
CA THR A 626 -40.87 17.33 -5.37
C THR A 626 -39.68 17.66 -4.49
N LEU A 627 -39.09 18.84 -4.65
CA LEU A 627 -37.93 19.26 -3.85
C LEU A 627 -38.21 19.28 -2.34
N SER A 628 -39.47 19.49 -1.93
CA SER A 628 -39.86 19.45 -0.51
C SER A 628 -39.88 18.07 0.11
N ASP A 629 -39.79 17.01 -0.70
CA ASP A 629 -39.71 15.63 -0.20
C ASP A 629 -38.30 15.29 0.33
N PHE A 630 -37.30 16.15 0.05
CA PHE A 630 -35.90 15.97 0.39
C PHE A 630 -35.37 17.08 1.31
N THR A 631 -34.43 16.74 2.17
CA THR A 631 -33.66 17.71 2.97
C THR A 631 -32.18 17.43 2.87
N ILE A 632 -31.36 18.48 2.76
CA ILE A 632 -29.90 18.40 2.80
C ILE A 632 -29.41 19.01 4.10
N GLU A 633 -28.50 18.31 4.77
CA GLU A 633 -27.74 18.87 5.88
C GLU A 633 -26.27 18.97 5.51
N ILE A 634 -25.66 20.09 5.91
CA ILE A 634 -24.21 20.31 5.82
C ILE A 634 -23.70 20.53 7.25
N ASP A 635 -22.72 19.72 7.66
CA ASP A 635 -22.14 19.74 9.00
C ASP A 635 -23.19 19.66 10.13
N GLY A 636 -24.25 18.87 9.90
CA GLY A 636 -25.37 18.66 10.82
C GLY A 636 -26.35 19.82 10.88
N VAL A 637 -26.30 20.76 9.92
CA VAL A 637 -27.23 21.88 9.81
C VAL A 637 -28.06 21.73 8.54
N THR A 638 -29.38 21.64 8.68
CA THR A 638 -30.30 21.67 7.53
C THR A 638 -30.16 22.98 6.76
N ILE A 639 -29.94 22.90 5.44
CA ILE A 639 -29.76 24.06 4.56
C ILE A 639 -31.07 24.36 3.81
N PRO A 640 -31.78 25.46 4.13
CA PRO A 640 -33.01 25.82 3.44
C PRO A 640 -32.75 26.16 1.97
N ASP A 641 -33.68 25.76 1.09
CA ASP A 641 -33.62 26.06 -0.35
C ASP A 641 -32.31 25.61 -1.03
N MET A 642 -31.62 24.59 -0.50
CA MET A 642 -30.37 24.06 -1.06
C MET A 642 -30.57 23.45 -2.46
N LEU A 643 -31.71 22.78 -2.69
CA LEU A 643 -31.99 22.06 -3.93
C LEU A 643 -32.60 23.00 -4.98
N GLY A 644 -31.97 23.08 -6.16
CA GLY A 644 -32.47 23.80 -7.33
C GLY A 644 -33.28 22.92 -8.28
N GLY A 645 -33.03 21.60 -8.29
CA GLY A 645 -33.72 20.66 -9.17
C GLY A 645 -33.41 19.20 -8.80
N VAL A 646 -34.26 18.30 -9.28
CA VAL A 646 -34.05 16.84 -9.18
C VAL A 646 -34.51 16.18 -10.49
N SER A 647 -33.71 15.25 -11.01
CA SER A 647 -34.01 14.51 -12.25
C SER A 647 -33.36 13.13 -12.24
N ILE A 648 -33.88 12.19 -13.03
CA ILE A 648 -33.18 10.92 -13.30
C ILE A 648 -31.90 11.21 -14.10
N ALA A 649 -30.79 10.55 -13.77
CA ALA A 649 -29.52 10.73 -14.47
C ALA A 649 -29.61 10.21 -15.90
N GLY A 650 -29.11 10.98 -16.87
CA GLY A 650 -29.18 10.60 -18.29
C GLY A 650 -28.28 9.43 -18.72
N TYR A 651 -27.43 8.91 -17.81
CA TYR A 651 -26.46 7.84 -18.06
C TYR A 651 -26.71 6.59 -17.19
N ASP A 652 -27.62 6.66 -16.21
CA ASP A 652 -27.96 5.57 -15.30
C ASP A 652 -29.38 5.80 -14.76
N GLU A 653 -30.32 4.96 -15.18
CA GLU A 653 -31.74 5.10 -14.81
C GLU A 653 -31.99 4.73 -13.33
N SER A 654 -31.01 4.14 -12.63
CA SER A 654 -31.07 3.91 -11.18
C SER A 654 -30.62 5.11 -10.34
N ALA A 655 -30.21 6.22 -10.96
CA ALA A 655 -29.65 7.38 -10.26
C ALA A 655 -30.50 8.65 -10.38
N LEU A 656 -30.56 9.42 -9.30
CA LEU A 656 -31.12 10.77 -9.23
C LEU A 656 -29.99 11.80 -9.16
N VAL A 657 -30.09 12.85 -9.96
CA VAL A 657 -29.22 14.03 -9.92
C VAL A 657 -29.98 15.18 -9.28
N PHE A 658 -29.43 15.73 -8.22
CA PHE A 658 -29.89 16.92 -7.54
C PHE A 658 -29.01 18.10 -7.92
N THR A 659 -29.54 19.11 -8.60
CA THR A 659 -28.81 20.37 -8.82
C THR A 659 -28.93 21.23 -7.57
N LEU A 660 -27.85 21.86 -7.16
CA LEU A 660 -27.78 22.66 -5.94
C LEU A 660 -27.78 24.16 -6.26
N ASN A 661 -28.45 24.94 -5.41
CA ASN A 661 -28.47 26.39 -5.50
C ASN A 661 -27.20 27.03 -4.89
N THR A 662 -26.44 26.27 -4.10
CA THR A 662 -25.18 26.67 -3.48
C THR A 662 -24.17 25.54 -3.67
N LEU A 663 -22.91 25.89 -3.91
CA LEU A 663 -21.85 24.92 -4.04
C LEU A 663 -21.56 24.26 -2.69
N ILE A 664 -21.32 22.95 -2.74
CA ILE A 664 -20.69 22.22 -1.66
C ILE A 664 -19.20 22.48 -1.71
N GLU A 665 -18.60 22.75 -0.56
CA GLU A 665 -17.18 23.02 -0.41
C GLU A 665 -16.41 21.76 0.03
N PRO A 666 -15.11 21.67 -0.25
CA PRO A 666 -14.27 20.60 0.24
C PRO A 666 -14.33 20.39 1.75
N GLY A 667 -14.36 19.13 2.18
CA GLY A 667 -14.33 18.74 3.59
C GLY A 667 -15.66 18.83 4.35
N GLN A 668 -16.71 19.42 3.76
CA GLN A 668 -18.05 19.46 4.35
C GLN A 668 -18.64 18.05 4.51
N LYS A 669 -19.33 17.81 5.64
CA LYS A 669 -20.08 16.57 5.88
C LYS A 669 -21.51 16.74 5.39
N ILE A 670 -21.97 15.83 4.55
CA ILE A 670 -23.22 16.03 3.81
C ILE A 670 -24.11 14.83 4.01
N THR A 671 -25.37 15.09 4.30
CA THR A 671 -26.41 14.06 4.34
C THR A 671 -27.63 14.51 3.54
N ILE A 672 -28.36 13.53 3.01
CA ILE A 672 -29.65 13.71 2.34
C ILE A 672 -30.70 12.85 3.02
N SER A 673 -31.89 13.40 3.25
CA SER A 673 -33.06 12.64 3.73
C SER A 673 -34.17 12.65 2.69
N TYR A 674 -35.01 11.62 2.70
CA TYR A 674 -36.20 11.50 1.87
C TYR A 674 -37.41 11.06 2.71
N SER A 675 -38.54 11.74 2.55
CA SER A 675 -39.76 11.51 3.32
C SER A 675 -41.02 11.25 2.46
N GLY A 676 -40.84 11.07 1.14
CA GLY A 676 -41.93 10.87 0.17
C GLY A 676 -42.32 9.40 -0.05
N ASN A 677 -43.14 9.13 -1.07
CA ASN A 677 -43.53 7.77 -1.47
C ASN A 677 -43.84 7.67 -2.97
N ASN A 678 -43.19 8.51 -3.76
CA ASN A 678 -43.55 8.86 -5.14
C ASN A 678 -42.42 8.58 -6.14
N ILE A 679 -41.44 7.77 -5.74
CA ILE A 679 -40.37 7.22 -6.57
C ILE A 679 -40.51 5.70 -6.57
N THR A 680 -40.55 5.07 -7.74
CA THR A 680 -40.73 3.62 -7.88
C THR A 680 -39.80 3.01 -8.91
N ALA A 681 -39.46 1.75 -8.70
CA ALA A 681 -38.78 0.87 -9.65
C ALA A 681 -39.64 -0.38 -9.84
N SER A 682 -40.28 -0.51 -11.00
CA SER A 682 -41.32 -1.51 -11.23
C SER A 682 -42.39 -1.51 -10.11
N ASP A 683 -42.46 -2.58 -9.30
CA ASP A 683 -43.41 -2.73 -8.18
C ASP A 683 -42.84 -2.23 -6.83
N LEU A 684 -41.57 -1.82 -6.78
CA LEU A 684 -40.89 -1.33 -5.58
C LEU A 684 -41.11 0.18 -5.39
N VAL A 685 -41.26 0.62 -4.14
CA VAL A 685 -41.37 2.04 -3.75
C VAL A 685 -40.13 2.43 -2.95
N LEU A 686 -39.57 3.63 -3.19
CA LEU A 686 -38.42 4.13 -2.43
C LEU A 686 -38.80 4.29 -0.95
N GLY A 687 -38.11 3.55 -0.08
CA GLY A 687 -38.25 3.68 1.36
C GLY A 687 -37.81 5.05 1.86
N ASN A 688 -38.43 5.53 2.94
CA ASN A 688 -37.98 6.75 3.62
C ASN A 688 -36.62 6.52 4.31
N PHE A 689 -35.75 7.52 4.25
CA PHE A 689 -34.47 7.50 4.94
C PHE A 689 -34.15 8.88 5.50
N ASP A 690 -33.42 8.90 6.62
CA ASP A 690 -33.00 10.12 7.29
C ASP A 690 -31.48 10.14 7.44
N GLY A 691 -30.86 11.24 7.02
CA GLY A 691 -29.42 11.45 7.18
C GLY A 691 -28.54 10.51 6.34
N PHE A 692 -28.98 10.10 5.15
CA PHE A 692 -28.18 9.23 4.28
C PHE A 692 -26.88 9.93 3.86
N TYR A 693 -25.75 9.26 4.08
CA TYR A 693 -24.43 9.84 3.83
C TYR A 693 -24.20 10.15 2.34
N VAL A 694 -23.69 11.34 2.07
CA VAL A 694 -23.24 11.75 0.74
C VAL A 694 -21.72 11.92 0.76
N HIS A 695 -21.01 11.15 -0.06
CA HIS A 695 -19.57 11.30 -0.20
C HIS A 695 -19.22 12.67 -0.80
N ASN A 696 -18.37 13.43 -0.09
CA ASN A 696 -17.89 14.71 -0.57
C ASN A 696 -16.66 14.50 -1.46
N ALA A 697 -16.89 14.28 -2.75
CA ALA A 697 -15.88 14.26 -3.81
C ALA A 697 -15.44 15.67 -4.24
N VAL A 698 -15.93 16.74 -3.60
CA VAL A 698 -15.43 18.09 -3.85
C VAL A 698 -14.05 18.20 -3.21
N GLY A 699 -13.01 17.94 -4.00
CA GLY A 699 -11.62 18.16 -3.62
C GLY A 699 -10.83 16.90 -3.24
N GLY A 700 -10.01 16.42 -4.17
CA GLY A 700 -8.60 16.08 -3.91
C GLY A 700 -7.78 17.32 -4.25
N THR A 701 -7.47 18.14 -3.23
CA THR A 701 -6.84 19.50 -3.25
C THR A 701 -7.13 20.45 -4.43
N GLY A 702 -8.16 20.23 -5.25
CA GLY A 702 -8.60 21.03 -6.40
C GLY A 702 -9.16 22.41 -6.06
N ILE A 703 -8.60 23.06 -5.05
CA ILE A 703 -8.81 24.45 -4.68
C ILE A 703 -8.37 25.32 -5.86
N TRP A 704 -9.26 26.20 -6.31
CA TRP A 704 -8.92 27.21 -7.30
C TRP A 704 -8.11 28.32 -6.63
N TYR A 705 -6.84 28.43 -6.99
CA TYR A 705 -5.97 29.51 -6.51
C TYR A 705 -6.25 30.77 -7.33
N ALA A 706 -6.81 31.79 -6.67
CA ALA A 706 -7.04 33.08 -7.30
C ALA A 706 -5.69 33.74 -7.65
N VAL A 707 -5.53 34.11 -8.92
CA VAL A 707 -4.40 34.91 -9.39
C VAL A 707 -4.92 36.28 -9.89
N PRO A 708 -4.31 37.42 -9.49
CA PRO A 708 -3.02 37.58 -8.79
C PRO A 708 -3.01 37.05 -7.36
N GLY A 709 -1.90 36.45 -6.92
CA GLY A 709 -1.79 35.79 -5.62
C GLY A 709 -0.64 34.78 -5.56
N ARG A 710 -0.36 34.26 -4.35
CA ARG A 710 0.63 33.20 -4.14
C ARG A 710 -0.02 31.81 -4.28
N LEU A 711 0.69 30.92 -4.95
CA LEU A 711 0.43 29.50 -5.08
C LEU A 711 1.62 28.73 -4.48
N GLU A 712 1.42 28.09 -3.33
CA GLU A 712 2.46 27.21 -2.74
C GLU A 712 2.67 25.98 -3.64
N ALA A 713 3.90 25.45 -3.72
CA ALA A 713 4.18 24.34 -4.64
C ALA A 713 3.55 23.03 -4.17
N GLU A 714 3.46 22.80 -2.87
CA GLU A 714 2.87 21.59 -2.25
C GLU A 714 1.34 21.49 -2.44
N HIS A 715 0.74 22.52 -3.03
CA HIS A 715 -0.71 22.64 -3.23
C HIS A 715 -1.21 22.09 -4.58
N PHE A 716 -0.44 21.22 -5.23
CA PHE A 716 -0.88 20.53 -6.44
C PHE A 716 -2.11 19.65 -6.17
N PHE A 717 -2.93 19.42 -7.21
CA PHE A 717 -4.06 18.48 -7.17
C PHE A 717 -3.77 17.16 -7.90
N GLU A 718 -2.69 17.13 -8.69
CA GLU A 718 -2.24 15.97 -9.47
C GLU A 718 -0.72 16.11 -9.63
N MET A 719 0.03 15.02 -9.53
CA MET A 719 1.49 15.03 -9.68
C MET A 719 2.03 13.66 -10.12
N GLU A 720 3.27 13.62 -10.59
CA GLU A 720 4.03 12.40 -10.85
C GLU A 720 5.50 12.61 -10.44
N GLY A 721 6.05 11.65 -9.69
CA GLY A 721 7.48 11.56 -9.37
C GLY A 721 7.99 12.42 -8.22
N ILE A 722 7.16 13.29 -7.63
CA ILE A 722 7.60 14.28 -6.62
C ILE A 722 7.25 13.91 -5.17
N GLN A 723 7.89 14.55 -4.20
CA GLN A 723 7.56 14.47 -2.77
C GLN A 723 7.51 15.86 -2.13
N THR A 724 6.89 15.98 -0.95
CA THR A 724 6.99 17.21 -0.13
C THR A 724 8.04 17.03 0.97
N GLU A 725 8.72 18.12 1.32
CA GLU A 725 9.70 18.15 2.41
C GLU A 725 9.64 19.49 3.16
N ALA A 726 10.22 19.55 4.36
CA ALA A 726 10.26 20.79 5.15
C ALA A 726 11.10 21.87 4.45
N CYS A 727 10.49 23.04 4.21
CA CYS A 727 11.11 24.13 3.49
C CYS A 727 11.92 25.04 4.43
N SER A 728 13.19 25.24 4.09
CA SER A 728 14.10 26.16 4.81
C SER A 728 14.10 27.60 4.25
N ASP A 729 13.31 27.87 3.21
CA ASP A 729 13.22 29.18 2.57
C ASP A 729 12.44 30.20 3.42
N VAL A 730 12.43 31.45 2.95
CA VAL A 730 11.61 32.53 3.52
C VAL A 730 10.14 32.17 3.43
N GLY A 731 9.51 32.01 4.60
CA GLY A 731 8.10 31.60 4.74
C GLY A 731 7.94 30.35 5.61
N GLY A 732 8.95 29.47 5.64
CA GLY A 732 8.81 28.13 6.20
C GLY A 732 7.77 27.31 5.43
N GLY A 733 7.20 26.28 6.06
CA GLY A 733 6.19 25.41 5.45
C GLY A 733 6.81 24.17 4.81
N GLU A 734 6.15 23.65 3.78
CA GLU A 734 6.67 22.57 2.95
C GLU A 734 7.16 23.13 1.61
N ASN A 735 7.98 22.38 0.89
CA ASN A 735 8.27 22.61 -0.52
C ASN A 735 8.07 21.30 -1.27
N VAL A 736 8.00 21.36 -2.60
CA VAL A 736 8.06 20.18 -3.44
C VAL A 736 9.52 19.90 -3.78
N GLY A 737 9.96 18.67 -3.55
CA GLY A 737 11.30 18.21 -3.83
C GLY A 737 11.33 16.84 -4.49
N TYR A 738 12.56 16.32 -4.68
CA TYR A 738 12.82 15.08 -5.41
C TYR A 738 12.32 15.11 -6.86
N ILE A 739 12.29 16.31 -7.46
CA ILE A 739 11.74 16.49 -8.80
C ILE A 739 12.83 16.14 -9.81
N ASP A 740 12.73 14.97 -10.44
CA ASP A 740 13.61 14.47 -11.49
C ASP A 740 13.13 14.87 -12.91
N PRO A 741 13.98 14.81 -13.94
CA PRO A 741 13.57 15.13 -15.31
C PRO A 741 12.46 14.19 -15.80
N GLY A 742 11.31 14.76 -16.16
CA GLY A 742 10.10 14.03 -16.53
C GLY A 742 8.97 14.18 -15.51
N ASP A 743 9.30 14.51 -14.27
CA ASP A 743 8.33 14.70 -13.19
C ASP A 743 7.50 15.97 -13.39
N TRP A 744 6.28 15.95 -12.86
CA TRP A 744 5.35 17.05 -13.05
C TRP A 744 4.33 17.19 -11.92
N MET A 745 3.69 18.35 -11.89
CA MET A 745 2.67 18.72 -10.92
C MET A 745 1.63 19.67 -11.57
N LYS A 746 0.36 19.54 -11.19
CA LYS A 746 -0.75 20.35 -11.73
C LYS A 746 -1.51 21.09 -10.64
N TYR A 747 -1.94 22.30 -10.98
CA TYR A 747 -2.66 23.23 -10.11
C TYR A 747 -3.92 23.74 -10.78
N LYS A 748 -4.98 24.01 -10.00
CA LYS A 748 -6.17 24.72 -10.48
C LYS A 748 -6.01 26.20 -10.16
N ILE A 749 -5.94 27.07 -11.17
CA ILE A 749 -5.84 28.53 -10.96
C ILE A 749 -7.04 29.26 -11.55
N GLN A 750 -7.51 30.30 -10.86
CA GLN A 750 -8.59 31.17 -11.30
C GLN A 750 -8.03 32.58 -11.53
N VAL A 751 -7.95 32.96 -12.80
CA VAL A 751 -7.46 34.26 -13.24
C VAL A 751 -8.59 35.28 -13.08
N ALA A 752 -8.42 36.23 -12.18
CA ALA A 752 -9.46 37.20 -11.83
C ALA A 752 -9.70 38.24 -12.94
N GLU A 753 -8.65 38.63 -13.66
CA GLU A 753 -8.69 39.67 -14.69
C GLU A 753 -7.80 39.31 -15.89
N SER A 754 -8.28 39.52 -17.13
CA SER A 754 -7.47 39.28 -18.32
C SER A 754 -6.30 40.28 -18.39
N GLY A 755 -5.07 39.80 -18.54
CA GLY A 755 -3.90 40.67 -18.57
C GLY A 755 -2.57 39.91 -18.61
N PHE A 756 -1.47 40.66 -18.55
CA PHE A 756 -0.14 40.07 -18.41
C PHE A 756 0.19 39.87 -16.94
N TYR A 757 0.51 38.63 -16.60
CA TYR A 757 0.92 38.20 -15.27
C TYR A 757 2.43 37.94 -15.28
N THR A 758 3.14 38.54 -14.34
CA THR A 758 4.49 38.10 -13.97
C THR A 758 4.32 36.92 -13.01
N ILE A 759 4.99 35.82 -13.30
CA ILE A 759 5.04 34.61 -12.49
C ILE A 759 6.45 34.53 -11.92
N THR A 760 6.59 34.72 -10.61
CA THR A 760 7.87 34.63 -9.92
C THR A 760 7.83 33.44 -8.97
N GLY A 761 8.81 32.55 -9.01
CA GLY A 761 8.86 31.44 -8.07
C GLY A 761 10.22 31.23 -7.45
N ARG A 762 10.27 30.31 -6.49
CA ARG A 762 11.48 29.96 -5.73
C ARG A 762 11.89 28.54 -6.06
N LEU A 763 13.13 28.36 -6.51
CA LEU A 763 13.69 27.04 -6.82
C LEU A 763 15.08 26.83 -6.23
N ALA A 764 15.48 25.57 -6.11
CA ALA A 764 16.77 25.12 -5.60
C ALA A 764 17.26 23.87 -6.36
N GLY A 765 18.58 23.70 -6.54
CA GLY A 765 19.14 22.53 -7.23
C GLY A 765 20.66 22.58 -7.46
N TYR A 766 21.27 21.41 -7.69
CA TYR A 766 22.73 21.27 -7.86
C TYR A 766 23.25 21.48 -9.29
N SER A 767 22.37 21.64 -10.27
CA SER A 767 22.75 21.75 -11.69
C SER A 767 21.87 22.76 -12.40
N ASN A 768 22.39 23.34 -13.48
CA ASN A 768 21.58 24.19 -14.35
C ASN A 768 20.53 23.31 -15.04
N GLY A 769 19.29 23.77 -15.13
CA GLY A 769 18.22 22.98 -15.72
C GLY A 769 17.14 23.86 -16.35
N THR A 770 16.07 23.20 -16.77
CA THR A 770 14.92 23.85 -17.41
C THR A 770 13.63 23.32 -16.80
N LEU A 771 12.73 24.23 -16.46
CA LEU A 771 11.35 23.98 -16.04
C LEU A 771 10.41 24.43 -17.16
N LEU A 772 9.31 23.71 -17.36
CA LEU A 772 8.24 24.12 -18.27
C LEU A 772 6.98 24.43 -17.46
N ILE A 773 6.38 25.60 -17.69
CA ILE A 773 5.04 25.93 -17.20
C ILE A 773 4.07 25.95 -18.38
N ARG A 774 2.93 25.28 -18.22
CA ARG A 774 1.89 25.16 -19.23
C ARG A 774 0.52 25.50 -18.66
N PHE A 775 -0.31 26.19 -19.44
CA PHE A 775 -1.70 26.46 -19.10
C PHE A 775 -2.63 25.82 -20.14
N ASN A 776 -3.54 24.93 -19.70
CA ASN A 776 -4.54 24.23 -20.54
C ASN A 776 -3.98 23.70 -21.87
N ASP A 777 -2.79 23.08 -21.88
CA ASP A 777 -2.16 22.45 -23.05
C ASP A 777 -1.92 23.34 -24.28
N THR A 778 -1.96 24.67 -24.12
CA THR A 778 -1.95 25.61 -25.26
C THR A 778 -0.92 26.72 -25.14
N ILE A 779 -0.55 27.10 -23.92
CA ILE A 779 0.45 28.12 -23.63
C ILE A 779 1.63 27.44 -22.95
N GLU A 780 2.84 27.60 -23.49
CA GLU A 780 4.06 26.95 -23.01
C GLU A 780 5.18 27.97 -22.79
N THR A 781 5.68 28.02 -21.57
CA THR A 781 6.75 28.94 -21.17
C THR A 781 7.86 28.15 -20.48
N GLY A 782 9.00 28.04 -21.16
CA GLY A 782 10.21 27.40 -20.63
C GLY A 782 11.05 28.37 -19.80
N ILE A 783 11.59 27.90 -18.68
CA ILE A 783 12.34 28.68 -17.70
C ILE A 783 13.67 27.97 -17.45
N ASP A 784 14.75 28.59 -17.90
CA ASP A 784 16.10 28.12 -17.58
C ASP A 784 16.53 28.63 -16.20
N TYR A 785 17.12 27.77 -15.39
CA TYR A 785 17.64 28.12 -14.07
C TYR A 785 19.09 27.68 -13.90
N THR A 786 19.83 28.38 -13.03
CA THR A 786 21.22 28.06 -12.69
C THR A 786 21.31 27.24 -11.40
N ALA A 787 22.37 26.46 -11.20
CA ALA A 787 22.59 25.76 -9.93
C ALA A 787 22.63 26.75 -8.75
N THR A 788 22.02 26.37 -7.62
CA THR A 788 22.11 27.08 -6.33
C THR A 788 23.05 26.40 -5.35
N ASP A 789 23.68 25.28 -5.76
CA ASP A 789 24.59 24.45 -4.96
C ASP A 789 23.97 23.88 -3.68
N GLY A 790 22.64 23.66 -3.65
CA GLY A 790 21.94 22.94 -2.58
C GLY A 790 20.44 22.79 -2.80
N TRP A 791 19.85 21.69 -2.31
CA TRP A 791 18.40 21.40 -2.39
C TRP A 791 17.50 22.36 -1.61
N GLN A 792 18.10 23.08 -0.68
CA GLN A 792 17.44 24.00 0.24
C GLN A 792 18.11 25.39 0.18
N THR A 793 18.86 25.65 -0.89
CA THR A 793 19.46 26.96 -1.20
C THR A 793 18.66 27.59 -2.33
N TRP A 794 17.91 28.64 -2.02
CA TRP A 794 16.82 29.12 -2.88
C TRP A 794 17.19 30.37 -3.68
N GLN A 795 16.76 30.44 -4.94
CA GLN A 795 16.83 31.63 -5.78
C GLN A 795 15.49 31.91 -6.47
N ASP A 796 15.31 33.15 -6.91
CA ASP A 796 14.14 33.55 -7.69
C ASP A 796 14.30 33.13 -9.15
N PHE A 797 13.22 32.67 -9.76
CA PHE A 797 13.02 32.71 -11.20
C PHE A 797 11.80 33.57 -11.51
N SER A 798 11.75 34.14 -12.72
CA SER A 798 10.61 34.93 -13.15
C SER A 798 10.35 34.73 -14.63
N THR A 799 9.07 34.64 -14.98
CA THR A 799 8.57 34.67 -16.35
C THR A 799 7.29 35.51 -16.43
N TRP A 800 6.76 35.72 -17.61
CA TRP A 800 5.48 36.40 -17.78
C TRP A 800 4.65 35.75 -18.88
N ASP A 801 3.34 35.77 -18.70
CA ASP A 801 2.39 35.23 -19.67
C ASP A 801 1.10 36.06 -19.72
N TYR A 802 0.40 36.00 -20.86
CA TYR A 802 -0.93 36.59 -20.98
C TYR A 802 -1.98 35.56 -20.59
N LEU A 803 -2.76 35.84 -19.55
CA LEU A 803 -3.86 35.00 -19.11
C LEU A 803 -5.18 35.75 -19.30
N GLU A 804 -6.17 35.10 -19.92
CA GLU A 804 -7.54 35.62 -19.95
C GLU A 804 -8.21 35.35 -18.60
N ALA A 805 -9.17 36.18 -18.20
CA ALA A 805 -9.99 35.90 -17.02
C ALA A 805 -10.72 34.57 -17.21
N GLY A 806 -10.60 33.67 -16.25
CA GLY A 806 -11.10 32.31 -16.39
C GLY A 806 -10.33 31.30 -15.55
N THR A 807 -10.62 30.03 -15.79
CA THR A 807 -10.09 28.90 -15.04
C THR A 807 -9.06 28.15 -15.87
N TYR A 808 -7.90 27.85 -15.27
CA TYR A 808 -6.82 27.11 -15.92
C TYR A 808 -6.36 25.94 -15.07
N THR A 809 -5.96 24.86 -15.74
CA THR A 809 -5.03 23.88 -15.20
C THR A 809 -3.63 24.37 -15.56
N MET A 810 -2.85 24.74 -14.54
CA MET A 810 -1.44 25.04 -14.67
C MET A 810 -0.65 23.77 -14.42
N GLU A 811 0.17 23.36 -15.38
CA GLU A 811 1.07 22.20 -15.28
C GLU A 811 2.52 22.70 -15.23
N VAL A 812 3.31 22.11 -14.33
CA VAL A 812 4.73 22.42 -14.16
C VAL A 812 5.52 21.13 -14.33
N ILE A 813 6.46 21.11 -15.28
CA ILE A 813 7.20 19.91 -15.69
C ILE A 813 8.70 20.18 -15.60
N ALA A 814 9.44 19.33 -14.88
CA ALA A 814 10.90 19.35 -14.90
C ALA A 814 11.40 18.77 -16.23
N GLN A 815 12.02 19.61 -17.07
CA GLN A 815 12.50 19.17 -18.39
C GLN A 815 13.92 18.63 -18.33
N THR A 816 14.81 19.30 -17.60
CA THR A 816 16.21 18.88 -17.47
C THR A 816 16.75 19.17 -16.07
N ASN A 817 17.49 18.19 -15.56
CA ASN A 817 18.09 18.12 -14.22
C ASN A 817 17.10 18.29 -13.05
N ALA A 818 17.46 17.72 -11.91
CA ALA A 818 16.59 17.72 -10.74
C ALA A 818 16.56 19.06 -10.01
N LEU A 819 15.41 19.40 -9.43
CA LEU A 819 15.17 20.66 -8.69
C LEU A 819 14.19 20.47 -7.52
N ASN A 820 14.12 21.49 -6.67
CA ASN A 820 13.05 21.70 -5.70
C ASN A 820 12.35 23.03 -6.01
N ILE A 821 11.05 23.12 -5.70
CA ILE A 821 10.23 24.33 -5.88
C ILE A 821 9.47 24.62 -4.58
N ASN A 822 9.47 25.87 -4.16
CA ASN A 822 8.78 26.31 -2.93
C ASN A 822 7.42 26.96 -3.25
N TYR A 823 7.35 27.97 -4.12
CA TYR A 823 6.07 28.60 -4.49
C TYR A 823 6.12 29.33 -5.84
N PHE A 824 4.96 29.79 -6.31
CA PHE A 824 4.74 30.70 -7.44
C PHE A 824 3.89 31.91 -7.03
N ASP A 825 4.40 33.13 -7.21
CA ASP A 825 3.68 34.39 -7.06
C ASP A 825 3.23 34.91 -8.43
N PHE A 826 1.95 35.23 -8.54
CA PHE A 826 1.34 35.84 -9.72
C PHE A 826 1.06 37.32 -9.46
N GLU A 827 1.69 38.20 -10.23
CA GLU A 827 1.48 39.64 -10.18
C GLU A 827 0.94 40.15 -11.53
N LEU A 828 -0.28 40.69 -11.53
CA LEU A 828 -0.83 41.39 -12.69
C LEU A 828 -0.13 42.75 -12.82
N TYR A 829 0.58 42.96 -13.92
CA TYR A 829 1.35 44.20 -14.12
C TYR A 829 0.87 45.04 -15.31
N GLU A 830 0.01 44.51 -16.20
CA GLU A 830 -0.65 45.28 -17.26
C GLU A 830 -2.07 44.76 -17.57
N THR A 831 -3.07 45.64 -17.47
CA THR A 831 -4.50 45.36 -17.74
C THR A 831 -4.93 45.85 -19.11
N GLY A 832 -5.82 45.12 -19.79
CA GLY A 832 -6.70 45.69 -20.81
C GLY A 832 -6.01 46.27 -22.04
N ILE A 833 -5.31 45.44 -22.83
CA ILE A 833 -5.00 45.79 -24.21
C ILE A 833 -5.97 45.09 -25.17
N ASP A 834 -7.01 45.83 -25.57
CA ASP A 834 -7.65 45.66 -26.88
C ASP A 834 -6.58 45.97 -27.95
N GLN A 835 -5.63 45.06 -28.18
CA GLN A 835 -4.86 45.05 -29.43
C GLN A 835 -5.52 44.06 -30.38
N PRO A 836 -5.72 44.43 -31.66
CA PRO A 836 -5.98 43.43 -32.68
C PRO A 836 -4.84 42.40 -32.60
N VAL A 837 -5.14 41.13 -32.38
CA VAL A 837 -4.06 40.14 -32.41
C VAL A 837 -3.58 40.01 -33.85
N ALA A 838 -2.26 40.04 -34.06
CA ALA A 838 -1.70 39.70 -35.34
C ALA A 838 -2.20 38.30 -35.74
N HIS A 839 -2.74 38.20 -36.96
CA HIS A 839 -3.22 36.94 -37.49
C HIS A 839 -2.71 36.82 -38.91
N ILE A 840 -1.89 35.80 -39.14
CA ILE A 840 -1.41 35.43 -40.46
C ILE A 840 -2.51 34.61 -41.16
N GLN A 841 -2.86 34.98 -42.38
CA GLN A 841 -3.93 34.35 -43.17
C GLN A 841 -3.48 34.20 -44.63
N ASN A 842 -4.10 33.24 -45.34
CA ASN A 842 -3.88 32.99 -46.76
C ASN A 842 -2.43 32.60 -47.10
N ILE A 843 -1.80 31.78 -46.26
CA ILE A 843 -0.43 31.33 -46.50
C ILE A 843 -0.40 30.47 -47.76
N THR A 844 0.44 30.84 -48.71
CA THR A 844 0.60 30.11 -49.98
C THR A 844 2.08 29.90 -50.23
N VAL A 845 2.47 28.64 -50.50
CA VAL A 845 3.86 28.27 -50.80
C VAL A 845 4.02 27.78 -52.24
N TYR A 846 4.91 28.40 -53.02
CA TYR A 846 5.12 28.02 -54.42
C TYR A 846 6.53 28.37 -54.96
N PRO A 847 7.07 27.60 -55.93
CA PRO A 847 6.54 26.33 -56.42
C PRO A 847 6.63 25.23 -55.37
N ASN A 848 5.62 24.36 -55.35
CA ASN A 848 5.57 23.17 -54.52
C ASN A 848 5.09 22.01 -55.43
N PRO A 849 5.98 21.11 -55.88
CA PRO A 849 7.31 20.83 -55.33
C PRO A 849 8.37 21.93 -55.56
N VAL A 850 9.27 22.10 -54.59
CA VAL A 850 10.38 23.07 -54.61
C VAL A 850 11.68 22.39 -55.06
N SER A 851 12.38 23.00 -56.02
CA SER A 851 13.73 22.55 -56.43
C SER A 851 14.81 23.38 -55.75
N ASN A 852 14.80 24.71 -55.96
CA ASN A 852 15.86 25.61 -55.46
C ASN A 852 15.32 26.77 -54.63
N ASN A 853 14.24 27.41 -55.07
CA ASN A 853 13.64 28.55 -54.37
C ASN A 853 12.16 28.29 -54.07
N VAL A 854 11.72 28.64 -52.87
CA VAL A 854 10.32 28.66 -52.47
C VAL A 854 9.90 30.09 -52.14
N THR A 855 8.72 30.48 -52.61
CA THR A 855 8.08 31.75 -52.23
C THR A 855 6.96 31.45 -51.25
N VAL A 856 6.90 32.24 -50.18
CA VAL A 856 5.89 32.18 -49.13
C VAL A 856 5.15 33.52 -49.13
N ASP A 857 3.89 33.47 -49.56
CA ASP A 857 2.99 34.61 -49.56
C ASP A 857 1.98 34.47 -48.43
N PHE A 858 1.71 35.54 -47.71
CA PHE A 858 0.67 35.55 -46.68
C PHE A 858 0.24 36.98 -46.36
N SER A 859 -0.96 37.11 -45.83
CA SER A 859 -1.50 38.39 -45.36
C SER A 859 -1.48 38.45 -43.83
N ASN A 860 -1.27 39.63 -43.27
CA ASN A 860 -1.16 39.83 -41.84
C ASN A 860 -1.94 41.08 -41.40
N THR A 861 -2.66 40.97 -40.28
CA THR A 861 -3.54 42.02 -39.77
C THR A 861 -2.80 43.21 -39.14
N LEU A 862 -1.54 43.04 -38.69
CA LEU A 862 -0.70 44.08 -38.08
C LEU A 862 0.80 43.92 -38.34
N SER A 863 1.56 45.01 -38.39
CA SER A 863 3.03 44.93 -38.45
C SER A 863 3.63 44.46 -37.13
N HIS A 864 4.46 43.42 -37.14
CA HIS A 864 5.08 42.83 -35.92
C HIS A 864 6.36 42.03 -36.28
N GLN A 865 7.12 41.56 -35.29
CA GLN A 865 8.31 40.72 -35.52
C GLN A 865 7.93 39.24 -35.65
N ALA A 866 8.44 38.57 -36.68
CA ALA A 866 8.22 37.13 -36.86
C ALA A 866 9.48 36.44 -37.39
N SER A 867 9.50 35.12 -37.24
CA SER A 867 10.48 34.25 -37.88
C SER A 867 9.80 33.30 -38.86
N ILE A 868 10.44 33.06 -40.01
CA ILE A 868 10.05 32.01 -40.96
C ILE A 868 11.15 30.96 -40.94
N LYS A 869 10.79 29.70 -40.66
CA LYS A 869 11.72 28.58 -40.47
C LYS A 869 11.33 27.42 -41.37
N LEU A 870 12.32 26.61 -41.71
CA LEU A 870 12.13 25.31 -42.33
C LEU A 870 12.30 24.24 -41.26
N ILE A 871 11.34 23.32 -41.17
CA ILE A 871 11.37 22.17 -40.27
C ILE A 871 11.11 20.88 -41.05
N ASP A 872 11.62 19.75 -40.56
CA ASP A 872 11.37 18.44 -41.17
C ASP A 872 10.04 17.81 -40.72
N ALA A 873 9.69 16.67 -41.29
CA ALA A 873 8.44 15.96 -40.98
C ALA A 873 8.33 15.42 -39.54
N THR A 874 9.43 15.44 -38.76
CA THR A 874 9.43 15.06 -37.33
C THR A 874 9.29 16.28 -36.42
N GLY A 875 9.18 17.48 -36.99
CA GLY A 875 9.10 18.74 -36.25
C GLY A 875 10.46 19.33 -35.86
N LYS A 876 11.58 18.73 -36.30
CA LYS A 876 12.93 19.20 -35.97
C LYS A 876 13.30 20.40 -36.84
N TYR A 877 13.92 21.40 -36.19
CA TYR A 877 14.43 22.59 -36.85
C TYR A 877 15.54 22.26 -37.87
N VAL A 878 15.40 22.79 -39.09
CA VAL A 878 16.37 22.63 -40.18
C VAL A 878 17.14 23.93 -40.40
N GLU A 879 16.44 25.03 -40.67
CA GLU A 879 17.05 26.33 -41.03
C GLU A 879 16.09 27.50 -40.75
N GLU A 880 16.61 28.68 -40.41
CA GLU A 880 15.86 29.94 -40.31
C GLU A 880 15.99 30.71 -41.63
N LEU A 881 14.85 30.91 -42.29
CA LEU A 881 14.78 31.53 -43.61
C LEU A 881 14.61 33.06 -43.51
N TYR A 882 13.94 33.54 -42.45
CA TYR A 882 13.73 34.95 -42.18
C TYR A 882 13.55 35.21 -40.69
N HIS A 883 14.08 36.33 -40.22
CA HIS A 883 13.75 36.91 -38.92
C HIS A 883 13.68 38.43 -39.09
N GLY A 884 12.52 39.02 -38.85
CA GLY A 884 12.36 40.46 -38.95
C GLY A 884 10.93 40.93 -38.88
N SER A 885 10.74 42.21 -39.18
CA SER A 885 9.41 42.83 -39.13
C SER A 885 8.59 42.44 -40.35
N LEU A 886 7.46 41.80 -40.11
CA LEU A 886 6.37 41.69 -41.08
C LEU A 886 5.58 43.00 -41.11
N THR A 887 5.07 43.34 -42.29
CA THR A 887 4.20 44.51 -42.47
C THR A 887 2.72 44.10 -42.44
N ARG A 888 1.85 44.98 -41.93
CA ARG A 888 0.41 44.85 -42.12
C ARG A 888 0.05 44.80 -43.61
N GLY A 889 -0.80 43.85 -43.99
CA GLY A 889 -1.19 43.57 -45.38
C GLY A 889 -0.45 42.34 -45.93
N ASP A 890 -0.30 42.29 -47.25
CA ASP A 890 0.34 41.16 -47.94
C ASP A 890 1.86 41.22 -47.80
N ASN A 891 2.46 40.07 -47.49
CA ASN A 891 3.89 39.85 -47.39
C ASN A 891 4.27 38.71 -48.34
N SER A 892 5.41 38.84 -49.01
CA SER A 892 5.91 37.86 -49.97
C SER A 892 7.42 37.72 -49.79
N PHE A 893 7.88 36.52 -49.49
CA PHE A 893 9.30 36.22 -49.32
C PHE A 893 9.73 35.04 -50.16
N THR A 894 10.80 35.21 -50.94
CA THR A 894 11.42 34.12 -51.70
C THR A 894 12.72 33.69 -51.03
N PHE A 895 12.78 32.42 -50.62
CA PHE A 895 13.94 31.81 -49.97
C PHE A 895 14.59 30.79 -50.89
N ARG A 896 15.92 30.69 -50.81
CA ARG A 896 16.66 29.58 -51.42
C ARG A 896 16.72 28.44 -50.42
N VAL A 897 16.15 27.30 -50.77
CA VAL A 897 16.21 26.09 -49.95
C VAL A 897 17.56 25.43 -50.15
N ASN A 898 18.22 25.01 -49.06
CA ASN A 898 19.54 24.40 -49.10
C ASN A 898 19.58 23.19 -50.06
N GLU A 899 20.48 23.22 -51.05
CA GLU A 899 20.61 22.17 -52.08
C GLU A 899 21.05 20.82 -51.51
N ALA A 900 21.66 20.80 -50.32
CA ALA A 900 22.08 19.59 -49.63
C ALA A 900 20.93 18.89 -48.88
N LEU A 901 19.74 19.49 -48.80
CA LEU A 901 18.60 18.87 -48.14
C LEU A 901 18.09 17.66 -48.93
N PRO A 902 17.90 16.50 -48.29
CA PRO A 902 17.33 15.32 -48.94
C PRO A 902 15.96 15.61 -49.57
N GLU A 903 15.66 14.94 -50.69
CA GLU A 903 14.30 14.91 -51.25
C GLU A 903 13.33 14.38 -50.19
N GLY A 904 12.21 15.06 -49.98
CA GLY A 904 11.31 14.74 -48.86
C GLY A 904 10.26 15.80 -48.55
N ILE A 905 9.47 15.53 -47.50
CA ILE A 905 8.45 16.44 -46.98
C ILE A 905 9.08 17.32 -45.90
N TYR A 906 8.89 18.63 -46.03
CA TYR A 906 9.26 19.64 -45.05
C TYR A 906 8.08 20.58 -44.79
N PHE A 907 8.19 21.41 -43.77
CA PHE A 907 7.20 22.44 -43.46
C PHE A 907 7.87 23.80 -43.32
N ILE A 908 7.25 24.81 -43.91
CA ILE A 908 7.52 26.21 -43.61
C ILE A 908 6.73 26.55 -42.36
N GLU A 909 7.43 26.91 -41.29
CA GLU A 909 6.85 27.49 -40.08
C GLU A 909 6.93 29.01 -40.17
N ILE A 910 5.82 29.70 -39.91
CA ILE A 910 5.81 31.14 -39.61
C ILE A 910 5.42 31.30 -38.15
N LYS A 911 6.29 31.93 -37.35
CA LYS A 911 6.08 32.16 -35.92
C LYS A 911 5.99 33.66 -35.62
N ASP A 912 4.84 34.11 -35.14
CA ASP A 912 4.58 35.50 -34.72
C ASP A 912 4.35 35.62 -33.21
N GLY A 913 5.44 35.53 -32.46
CA GLY A 913 5.36 35.45 -30.99
C GLY A 913 4.97 34.04 -30.56
N VAL A 914 3.73 33.85 -30.11
CA VAL A 914 3.24 32.58 -29.53
C VAL A 914 2.50 31.68 -30.54
N ARG A 915 2.06 32.19 -31.70
CA ARG A 915 1.37 31.36 -32.70
C ARG A 915 2.34 30.82 -33.74
N ARG A 916 2.05 29.61 -34.22
CA ARG A 916 2.82 28.90 -35.23
C ARG A 916 1.90 28.52 -36.36
N TYR A 917 2.28 28.88 -37.57
CA TYR A 917 1.56 28.52 -38.79
C TYR A 917 2.44 27.62 -39.64
N PHE A 918 1.89 26.54 -40.19
CA PHE A 918 2.65 25.54 -40.94
C PHE A 918 2.11 25.36 -42.35
N GLU A 919 2.99 25.40 -43.34
CA GLU A 919 2.67 25.03 -44.71
C GLU A 919 3.61 23.95 -45.24
N LYS A 920 3.04 22.89 -45.78
CA LYS A 920 3.79 21.73 -46.29
C LYS A 920 4.48 22.07 -47.60
N ILE A 921 5.76 21.75 -47.73
CA ILE A 921 6.51 21.77 -48.99
C ILE A 921 7.13 20.41 -49.30
N ILE A 922 7.29 20.09 -50.59
CA ILE A 922 7.94 18.87 -51.07
C ILE A 922 9.23 19.26 -51.79
N LYS A 923 10.39 18.89 -51.24
CA LYS A 923 11.70 19.10 -51.88
C LYS A 923 11.92 18.02 -52.94
N GLN A 924 12.17 18.45 -54.17
CA GLN A 924 12.58 17.63 -55.31
C GLN A 924 14.03 17.88 -55.71
#